data_AF-A0A7I8VFT7-F1
#
_entry.id   AF-A0A7I8VFT7-F1
#
_cell.length_a   1.000
_cell.length_b   1.000
_cell.length_c   1.000
_cell.angle_alpha   90.00
_cell.angle_beta   90.00
_cell.angle_gamma   90.00
#
_symmetry.space_group_name_H-M   'P 1'
#
loop_
_entity.id
_entity.type
_entity.pdbx_description
1 polymer ?
#
loop_
_entity_poly.entity_id
_entity_poly.type
_entity_poly.pdbx_seq_one_letter_code
_entity_poly.pdbx_strand_id
1 'polypeptide(L)'
;MTSTLLPSPFPKDLYEKALKVQQPFNELMIKVAHDKEFLYECLKNTIEVDSFTRRLWNIANKVIEMETTQKVSLGLFRSDYMINEKDNGLQLAQVEFNTISSSFGGLATRIRKCHEHTLYRWKLNHLAKCLPENLAIPTLSQGIKAAYDYYNSEKAVVLFLVQDTERNEFDQRALEYGVIELNSSIEIIRVCWLDLKTQARVANDGKYFFKDREVAVIYLRDGYMPDQYNEENWNIRFDMERSQAVKCPSVHLQLAGTKRVQQKLAEPNVLQRFIKDQEVIEQLKETFVGLYSLDIGEESNKMVEIAIASPNKYVLKPQREGGGNNFYGDELVAQLRKLTPKEREAYILMERIFPPTFNNCLVKLNTTPQWLSMIHELGIFGCALGNGQNIILNNHGGHLLRTKAEKVDEGGVASGHSGAKIYDAVVCGGGMVGNAAAAAFGKTSMLNHLNILLLESQAYKPTEKVQNVFSNRVSAISPASIELLKSVGAWERIEKTSRYQPVKRMQVWDFASDSTITFNNPNPEHNLAFIVENDVIVDALVEQIKECENVSMRSGTRVEKFAIPSNESTDLVELTLEDGEKILTRLLIGADGAKSQIREECDLHTTGWDYHQRAIVATLKLRDPTDNNVAWQRFLKNGPIAMLPLSNEYSSLVWSTSVSESKRLMELDDDCFKDAINEAFWSNENRDDAAQNLLETLNQIISNLGVNKPSSTRILPPSVIEVNQRASFPLGVTHTTHYVKPRVALIGDAAHRIHPLAGQGVNLGFGDVRVLIDHLSESVYNGSELPDYKSLLKYETDRQRHVLPTIALVDFLNRLYSTDFAPSVLARTFGLTSVEALEPVKKLFMEHAMN
;
A
#
# COMPACT_ATOMS: atom_id res chain seq x y z
N MET A 1 16.30 12.45 6.61
CA MET A 1 17.49 11.98 5.86
C MET A 1 18.28 11.04 6.76
N THR A 2 18.65 9.87 6.25
CA THR A 2 19.61 8.97 6.93
C THR A 2 21.02 9.50 6.72
N SER A 3 21.85 9.53 7.77
CA SER A 3 23.23 10.02 7.68
C SER A 3 24.15 9.33 8.69
N THR A 4 25.47 9.48 8.52
CA THR A 4 26.43 9.10 9.55
C THR A 4 26.65 10.25 10.52
N LEU A 5 26.84 9.94 11.80
CA LEU A 5 27.14 10.93 12.84
C LEU A 5 28.50 11.62 12.59
N LEU A 6 29.51 10.83 12.23
CA LEU A 6 30.86 11.28 11.95
C LEU A 6 31.18 11.16 10.45
N PRO A 7 32.12 11.97 9.92
CA PRO A 7 32.62 11.77 8.57
C PRO A 7 33.38 10.44 8.49
N SER A 8 33.12 9.68 7.44
CA SER A 8 33.79 8.40 7.20
C SER A 8 35.23 8.64 6.69
N PRO A 9 36.22 7.86 7.14
CA PRO A 9 37.60 8.00 6.67
C PRO A 9 37.72 7.60 5.19
N PHE A 10 38.55 8.32 4.44
CA PHE A 10 38.86 8.02 3.04
C PHE A 10 40.31 8.45 2.71
N PRO A 11 41.14 7.64 2.03
CA PRO A 11 42.50 8.00 1.70
C PRO A 11 42.58 9.20 0.74
N LYS A 12 43.38 10.20 1.13
CA LYS A 12 43.50 11.46 0.38
C LYS A 12 43.94 11.25 -1.07
N ASP A 13 44.95 10.43 -1.31
CA ASP A 13 45.49 10.19 -2.65
C ASP A 13 44.45 9.57 -3.60
N LEU A 14 43.60 8.67 -3.09
CA LEU A 14 42.51 8.07 -3.86
C LEU A 14 41.38 9.07 -4.12
N TYR A 15 41.10 9.97 -3.17
CA TYR A 15 40.13 11.05 -3.36
C TYR A 15 40.60 12.05 -4.42
N GLU A 16 41.87 12.45 -4.37
CA GLU A 16 42.47 13.34 -5.38
C GLU A 16 42.51 12.67 -6.76
N LYS A 17 42.80 11.36 -6.83
CA LYS A 17 42.70 10.59 -8.06
C LYS A 17 41.27 10.60 -8.62
N ALA A 18 40.25 10.37 -7.78
CA ALA A 18 38.85 10.39 -8.18
C ALA A 18 38.44 11.77 -8.75
N LEU A 19 38.92 12.86 -8.14
CA LEU A 19 38.71 14.22 -8.66
C LEU A 19 39.39 14.42 -10.03
N LYS A 20 40.65 14.00 -10.17
CA LYS A 20 41.44 14.18 -11.41
C LYS A 20 40.81 13.51 -12.61
N VAL A 21 40.23 12.30 -12.43
CA VAL A 21 39.64 11.56 -13.55
C VAL A 21 38.23 12.01 -13.95
N GLN A 22 37.57 12.87 -13.16
CA GLN A 22 36.19 13.27 -13.42
C GLN A 22 36.04 14.04 -14.74
N GLN A 23 36.89 15.03 -15.03
CA GLN A 23 36.83 15.78 -16.28
C GLN A 23 37.09 14.89 -17.52
N PRO A 24 38.11 14.01 -17.53
CA PRO A 24 38.26 13.00 -18.57
C PRO A 24 37.02 12.12 -18.78
N PHE A 25 36.38 11.65 -17.69
CA PHE A 25 35.14 10.89 -17.82
C PHE A 25 34.00 11.72 -18.39
N ASN A 26 33.84 12.98 -17.96
CA ASN A 26 32.81 13.86 -18.51
C ASN A 26 32.95 14.00 -20.03
N GLU A 27 34.16 14.25 -20.52
CA GLU A 27 34.46 14.36 -21.95
C GLU A 27 34.20 13.04 -22.68
N LEU A 28 34.64 11.92 -22.11
CA LEU A 28 34.41 10.59 -22.64
C LEU A 28 32.91 10.34 -22.85
N MET A 29 32.08 10.62 -21.84
CA MET A 29 30.64 10.36 -21.94
C MET A 29 29.93 11.27 -22.94
N ILE A 30 30.35 12.53 -23.06
CA ILE A 30 29.85 13.41 -24.13
C ILE A 30 30.21 12.87 -25.50
N LYS A 31 31.46 12.41 -25.71
CA LYS A 31 31.87 11.83 -27.00
C LYS A 31 31.14 10.53 -27.33
N VAL A 32 31.02 9.63 -26.35
CA VAL A 32 30.27 8.37 -26.49
C VAL A 32 28.82 8.63 -26.87
N ALA A 33 28.16 9.62 -26.23
CA ALA A 33 26.78 9.98 -26.56
C ALA A 33 26.59 10.48 -28.01
N HIS A 34 27.65 10.95 -28.67
CA HIS A 34 27.59 11.43 -30.06
C HIS A 34 28.17 10.45 -31.07
N ASP A 35 28.53 9.23 -30.64
CA ASP A 35 29.00 8.16 -31.50
C ASP A 35 27.91 7.10 -31.68
N LYS A 36 27.03 7.34 -32.68
CA LYS A 36 25.87 6.48 -32.99
C LYS A 36 26.28 5.02 -33.23
N GLU A 37 27.37 4.84 -33.97
CA GLU A 37 27.87 3.54 -34.36
C GLU A 37 28.33 2.75 -33.14
N PHE A 38 29.12 3.39 -32.26
CA PHE A 38 29.56 2.77 -31.02
C PHE A 38 28.40 2.43 -30.08
N LEU A 39 27.43 3.34 -29.90
CA LEU A 39 26.25 3.06 -29.06
C LEU A 39 25.42 1.89 -29.61
N TYR A 40 25.23 1.82 -30.93
CA TYR A 40 24.53 0.70 -31.55
C TYR A 40 25.29 -0.62 -31.34
N GLU A 41 26.61 -0.62 -31.58
CA GLU A 41 27.45 -1.79 -31.39
C GLU A 41 27.40 -2.32 -29.95
N CYS A 42 27.37 -1.41 -28.95
CA CYS A 42 27.24 -1.77 -27.55
C CYS A 42 25.89 -2.42 -27.23
N LEU A 43 24.81 -1.89 -27.79
CA LEU A 43 23.43 -2.12 -27.33
C LEU A 43 22.61 -3.04 -28.24
N LYS A 44 23.06 -3.36 -29.47
CA LYS A 44 22.30 -4.14 -30.47
C LYS A 44 21.70 -5.44 -29.94
N ASN A 45 22.43 -6.13 -29.05
CA ASN A 45 21.97 -7.37 -28.42
C ASN A 45 20.99 -7.07 -27.28
N THR A 46 21.34 -6.12 -26.41
CA THR A 46 20.53 -5.69 -25.28
C THR A 46 19.15 -5.17 -25.70
N ILE A 47 19.04 -4.40 -26.79
CA ILE A 47 17.74 -3.89 -27.26
C ILE A 47 16.80 -5.00 -27.70
N GLU A 48 17.28 -6.18 -28.11
CA GLU A 48 16.42 -7.32 -28.48
C GLU A 48 15.73 -7.97 -27.29
N VAL A 49 16.28 -7.81 -26.08
CA VAL A 49 15.81 -8.49 -24.86
C VAL A 49 15.31 -7.52 -23.77
N ASP A 50 15.75 -6.27 -23.77
CA ASP A 50 15.33 -5.26 -22.80
C ASP A 50 14.41 -4.20 -23.45
N SER A 51 13.13 -4.24 -23.09
CA SER A 51 12.11 -3.35 -23.68
C SER A 51 12.35 -1.87 -23.37
N PHE A 52 12.86 -1.54 -22.18
CA PHE A 52 13.13 -0.18 -21.76
C PHE A 52 14.27 0.45 -22.58
N THR A 53 15.44 -0.22 -22.64
CA THR A 53 16.58 0.22 -23.46
C THR A 53 16.20 0.29 -24.94
N ARG A 54 15.39 -0.65 -25.45
CA ARG A 54 14.87 -0.62 -26.82
C ARG A 54 14.07 0.64 -27.12
N ARG A 55 13.17 1.06 -26.21
CA ARG A 55 12.37 2.27 -26.40
C ARG A 55 13.23 3.54 -26.38
N LEU A 56 14.21 3.63 -25.48
CA LEU A 56 15.20 4.71 -25.47
C LEU A 56 16.00 4.75 -26.79
N TRP A 57 16.50 3.60 -27.25
CA TRP A 57 17.21 3.48 -28.52
C TRP A 57 16.34 3.91 -29.72
N ASN A 58 15.08 3.51 -29.75
CA ASN A 58 14.16 3.90 -30.82
C ASN A 58 13.96 5.41 -30.88
N ILE A 59 13.91 6.10 -29.73
CA ILE A 59 13.87 7.57 -29.70
C ILE A 59 15.19 8.14 -30.22
N ALA A 60 16.33 7.68 -29.68
CA ALA A 60 17.67 8.13 -30.07
C ALA A 60 17.89 8.03 -31.59
N ASN A 61 17.61 6.86 -32.16
CA ASN A 61 17.79 6.59 -33.59
C ASN A 61 16.88 7.45 -34.47
N LYS A 62 15.67 7.81 -34.00
CA LYS A 62 14.77 8.71 -34.74
C LYS A 62 15.23 10.16 -34.70
N VAL A 63 15.67 10.65 -33.53
CA VAL A 63 15.94 12.09 -33.35
C VAL A 63 17.30 12.52 -33.91
N ILE A 64 18.27 11.61 -34.04
CA ILE A 64 19.63 11.96 -34.50
C ILE A 64 19.66 12.52 -35.93
N GLU A 65 18.75 12.05 -36.79
CA GLU A 65 18.64 12.46 -38.20
C GLU A 65 17.76 13.71 -38.39
N MET A 66 17.07 14.17 -37.33
CA MET A 66 16.21 15.35 -37.43
C MET A 66 17.04 16.65 -37.37
N GLU A 67 16.67 17.61 -38.22
CA GLU A 67 17.31 18.93 -38.28
C GLU A 67 17.04 19.77 -37.03
N THR A 68 15.83 19.65 -36.47
CA THR A 68 15.40 20.41 -35.28
C THR A 68 16.03 19.93 -33.97
N THR A 69 16.58 18.72 -33.94
CA THR A 69 17.16 18.13 -32.74
C THR A 69 18.39 18.91 -32.29
N GLN A 70 18.40 19.31 -31.02
CA GLN A 70 19.56 19.92 -30.38
C GLN A 70 20.82 19.04 -30.53
N LYS A 71 21.92 19.66 -31.00
CA LYS A 71 23.18 18.98 -31.32
C LYS A 71 24.19 18.96 -30.18
N VAL A 72 23.88 19.64 -29.07
CA VAL A 72 24.68 19.66 -27.85
C VAL A 72 23.94 18.93 -26.73
N SER A 73 24.68 18.16 -25.94
CA SER A 73 24.15 17.51 -24.73
C SER A 73 24.74 18.16 -23.48
N LEU A 74 23.90 18.41 -22.48
CA LEU A 74 24.35 18.74 -21.13
C LEU A 74 24.37 17.45 -20.30
N GLY A 75 25.48 17.19 -19.63
CA GLY A 75 25.60 16.13 -18.63
C GLY A 75 25.81 16.71 -17.24
N LEU A 76 24.97 16.31 -16.30
CA LEU A 76 25.19 16.48 -14.86
C LEU A 76 25.50 15.10 -14.26
N PHE A 77 26.78 14.83 -14.12
CA PHE A 77 27.32 13.50 -13.89
C PHE A 77 27.65 13.23 -12.43
N ARG A 78 27.63 11.95 -12.06
CA ARG A 78 28.29 11.47 -10.85
C ARG A 78 29.01 10.15 -11.12
N SER A 79 30.33 10.15 -10.98
CA SER A 79 31.12 8.92 -11.04
C SER A 79 31.28 8.34 -9.65
N ASP A 80 30.80 7.12 -9.44
CA ASP A 80 30.80 6.47 -8.14
C ASP A 80 31.95 5.45 -8.03
N TYR A 81 32.64 5.45 -6.90
CA TYR A 81 33.84 4.66 -6.63
C TYR A 81 33.79 3.98 -5.26
N MET A 82 34.37 2.79 -5.18
CA MET A 82 34.74 2.14 -3.93
C MET A 82 36.25 1.94 -3.89
N ILE A 83 36.81 1.75 -2.70
CA ILE A 83 38.19 1.27 -2.59
C ILE A 83 38.13 -0.24 -2.72
N ASN A 84 39.01 -0.83 -3.52
CA ASN A 84 39.19 -2.26 -3.60
C ASN A 84 40.49 -2.62 -2.90
N GLU A 85 40.41 -3.36 -1.79
CA GLU A 85 41.57 -3.87 -1.07
C GLU A 85 42.09 -5.12 -1.78
N LYS A 86 43.29 -5.00 -2.37
CA LYS A 86 44.00 -6.10 -3.04
C LYS A 86 45.27 -6.44 -2.26
N ASP A 87 45.80 -7.63 -2.49
CA ASP A 87 47.05 -8.10 -1.85
C ASP A 87 48.23 -7.11 -2.02
N ASN A 88 48.22 -6.33 -3.11
CA ASN A 88 49.27 -5.37 -3.47
C ASN A 88 48.94 -3.90 -3.14
N GLY A 89 47.86 -3.63 -2.39
CA GLY A 89 47.47 -2.29 -1.94
C GLY A 89 46.03 -1.90 -2.29
N LEU A 90 45.72 -0.61 -2.09
CA LEU A 90 44.38 -0.06 -2.29
C LEU A 90 44.21 0.47 -3.73
N GLN A 91 43.15 0.03 -4.42
CA GLN A 91 42.77 0.54 -5.73
C GLN A 91 41.50 1.39 -5.63
N LEU A 92 41.44 2.54 -6.32
CA LEU A 92 40.17 3.25 -6.56
C LEU A 92 39.43 2.52 -7.69
N ALA A 93 38.28 1.93 -7.40
CA ALA A 93 37.50 1.12 -8.34
C ALA A 93 36.14 1.80 -8.64
N GLN A 94 35.86 2.08 -9.91
CA GLN A 94 34.60 2.68 -10.34
C GLN A 94 33.47 1.65 -10.24
N VAL A 95 32.41 2.01 -9.52
CA VAL A 95 31.19 1.22 -9.36
C VAL A 95 30.30 1.40 -10.59
N GLU A 96 30.06 2.65 -10.97
CA GLU A 96 29.21 3.07 -12.10
C GLU A 96 29.43 4.55 -12.42
N PHE A 97 28.97 4.97 -13.60
CA PHE A 97 28.95 6.38 -14.01
C PHE A 97 27.51 6.83 -14.29
N ASN A 98 26.97 7.70 -13.44
CA ASN A 98 25.58 8.15 -13.53
C ASN A 98 25.48 9.31 -14.51
N THR A 99 24.64 9.16 -15.54
CA THR A 99 24.39 10.20 -16.55
C THR A 99 23.02 10.84 -16.46
N ILE A 100 22.07 10.24 -15.71
CA ILE A 100 20.71 10.74 -15.51
C ILE A 100 20.38 10.85 -14.02
N SER A 101 19.63 11.89 -13.63
CA SER A 101 19.11 12.12 -12.27
C SER A 101 20.15 11.90 -11.14
N SER A 102 21.40 12.35 -11.37
CA SER A 102 22.50 12.30 -10.40
C SER A 102 22.16 13.09 -9.13
N SER A 103 21.56 12.39 -8.16
CA SER A 103 20.99 12.97 -6.94
C SER A 103 22.03 13.28 -5.86
N PHE A 104 21.59 13.98 -4.80
CA PHE A 104 22.30 14.30 -3.56
C PHE A 104 23.38 15.40 -3.63
N GLY A 105 23.50 16.11 -4.77
CA GLY A 105 24.43 17.23 -4.87
C GLY A 105 24.14 18.33 -3.84
N GLY A 106 22.87 18.63 -3.57
CA GLY A 106 22.45 19.61 -2.58
C GLY A 106 22.67 19.15 -1.15
N LEU A 107 22.17 17.97 -0.81
CA LEU A 107 22.27 17.44 0.55
C LEU A 107 23.72 17.14 0.97
N ALA A 108 24.58 16.75 0.03
CA ALA A 108 26.00 16.50 0.30
C ALA A 108 26.75 17.77 0.76
N THR A 109 26.36 18.96 0.27
CA THR A 109 26.94 20.22 0.76
C THR A 109 26.50 20.54 2.20
N ARG A 110 25.32 20.09 2.61
CA ARG A 110 24.75 20.32 3.94
C ARG A 110 25.32 19.36 4.98
N ILE A 111 25.48 18.08 4.65
CA ILE A 111 25.98 17.08 5.61
C ILE A 111 27.40 17.40 6.09
N ARG A 112 28.25 17.99 5.22
CA ARG A 112 29.57 18.50 5.60
C ARG A 112 29.51 19.42 6.82
N LYS A 113 28.54 20.35 6.84
CA LYS A 113 28.35 21.30 7.96
C LYS A 113 27.93 20.59 9.25
N CYS A 114 27.12 19.53 9.15
CA CYS A 114 26.73 18.70 10.29
C CYS A 114 27.92 17.93 10.88
N HIS A 115 28.76 17.34 10.02
CA HIS A 115 29.99 16.66 10.44
C HIS A 115 30.98 17.64 11.09
N GLU A 116 31.16 18.81 10.48
CA GLU A 116 32.00 19.87 11.03
C GLU A 116 31.52 20.31 12.42
N HIS A 117 30.21 20.55 12.59
CA HIS A 117 29.62 20.87 13.88
C HIS A 117 29.87 19.78 14.93
N THR A 118 29.65 18.52 14.54
CA THR A 118 29.84 17.36 15.44
C THR A 118 31.29 17.26 15.91
N LEU A 119 32.25 17.41 14.99
CA LEU A 119 33.69 17.39 15.32
C LEU A 119 34.08 18.55 16.25
N TYR A 120 33.57 19.76 16.04
CA TYR A 120 33.82 20.89 16.94
C TYR A 120 33.25 20.64 18.34
N ARG A 121 32.04 20.09 18.45
CA ARG A 121 31.43 19.75 19.75
C ARG A 121 32.24 18.70 20.51
N TRP A 122 32.93 17.81 19.80
CA TRP A 122 33.80 16.78 20.38
C TRP A 122 35.25 17.25 20.57
N LYS A 123 35.53 18.55 20.33
CA LYS A 123 36.88 19.14 20.42
C LYS A 123 37.90 18.49 19.47
N LEU A 124 37.44 17.93 18.35
CA LEU A 124 38.25 17.32 17.29
C LEU A 124 38.52 18.30 16.14
N ASN A 125 38.92 19.53 16.48
CA ASN A 125 39.08 20.64 15.53
C ASN A 125 40.10 20.36 14.42
N HIS A 126 41.10 19.52 14.69
CA HIS A 126 42.11 19.14 13.70
C HIS A 126 41.52 18.27 12.59
N LEU A 127 40.53 17.40 12.89
CA LEU A 127 39.83 16.59 11.90
C LEU A 127 38.84 17.41 11.08
N ALA A 128 38.21 18.43 11.68
CA ALA A 128 37.30 19.33 10.97
C ALA A 128 38.01 20.04 9.80
N LYS A 129 39.29 20.41 9.98
CA LYS A 129 40.13 21.00 8.92
C LYS A 129 40.47 20.04 7.78
N CYS A 130 40.33 18.73 7.99
CA CYS A 130 40.56 17.71 6.97
C CYS A 130 39.33 17.46 6.09
N LEU A 131 38.16 18.03 6.42
CA LEU A 131 36.96 17.85 5.61
C LEU A 131 37.10 18.57 4.26
N PRO A 132 37.04 17.85 3.13
CA PRO A 132 37.13 18.48 1.82
C PRO A 132 36.00 19.47 1.60
N GLU A 133 36.28 20.53 0.85
CA GLU A 133 35.23 21.42 0.36
C GLU A 133 34.28 20.65 -0.57
N ASN A 134 33.00 21.01 -0.54
CA ASN A 134 32.00 20.36 -1.39
C ASN A 134 31.35 21.39 -2.31
N LEU A 135 31.79 21.40 -3.57
CA LEU A 135 31.37 22.33 -4.62
C LEU A 135 30.27 21.76 -5.54
N ALA A 136 29.53 20.74 -5.10
CA ALA A 136 28.55 20.05 -5.94
C ALA A 136 27.50 21.00 -6.54
N ILE A 137 26.88 21.86 -5.72
CA ILE A 137 25.89 22.82 -6.21
C ILE A 137 26.51 23.83 -7.20
N PRO A 138 27.60 24.55 -6.86
CA PRO A 138 28.27 25.44 -7.82
C PRO A 138 28.59 24.77 -9.17
N THR A 139 29.16 23.56 -9.15
CA THR A 139 29.52 22.82 -10.36
C THR A 139 28.29 22.45 -11.19
N LEU A 140 27.25 21.88 -10.56
CA LEU A 140 26.05 21.45 -11.28
C LEU A 140 25.24 22.67 -11.81
N SER A 141 25.14 23.75 -11.04
CA SER A 141 24.47 24.99 -11.44
C SER A 141 25.17 25.67 -12.62
N GLN A 142 26.51 25.65 -12.68
CA GLN A 142 27.27 26.14 -13.83
C GLN A 142 26.94 25.38 -15.12
N GLY A 143 26.69 24.07 -15.03
CA GLY A 143 26.28 23.26 -16.16
C GLY A 143 24.94 23.72 -16.77
N ILE A 144 23.91 23.89 -15.92
CA ILE A 144 22.59 24.36 -16.36
C ILE A 144 22.68 25.77 -16.93
N LYS A 145 23.40 26.68 -16.24
CA LYS A 145 23.60 28.04 -16.74
C LYS A 145 24.30 28.05 -18.10
N ALA A 146 25.36 27.28 -18.29
CA ALA A 146 26.07 27.22 -19.56
C ALA A 146 25.18 26.71 -20.70
N ALA A 147 24.30 25.73 -20.43
CA ALA A 147 23.32 25.26 -21.40
C ALA A 147 22.27 26.33 -21.74
N TYR A 148 21.82 27.09 -20.74
CA TYR A 148 20.90 28.22 -20.94
C TYR A 148 21.54 29.34 -21.77
N ASP A 149 22.77 29.75 -21.42
CA ASP A 149 23.54 30.74 -22.16
C ASP A 149 23.80 30.30 -23.60
N TYR A 150 24.09 29.01 -23.82
CA TYR A 150 24.27 28.43 -25.15
C TYR A 150 22.99 28.49 -25.99
N TYR A 151 21.82 28.28 -25.38
CA TYR A 151 20.53 28.39 -26.07
C TYR A 151 20.22 29.83 -26.48
N ASN A 152 20.73 30.82 -25.74
CA ASN A 152 20.73 32.25 -26.10
C ASN A 152 19.33 32.85 -26.37
N SER A 153 18.36 32.59 -25.48
CA SER A 153 17.02 33.23 -25.48
C SER A 153 16.67 33.74 -24.09
N GLU A 154 16.64 35.06 -23.90
CA GLU A 154 16.31 35.70 -22.61
C GLU A 154 14.86 35.46 -22.16
N LYS A 155 13.96 35.07 -23.07
CA LYS A 155 12.55 34.79 -22.78
C LYS A 155 12.31 33.34 -22.35
N ALA A 156 13.30 32.48 -22.58
CA ALA A 156 13.18 31.07 -22.34
C ALA A 156 13.35 30.72 -20.85
N VAL A 157 12.81 29.56 -20.47
CA VAL A 157 12.86 29.03 -19.10
C VAL A 157 13.62 27.70 -19.06
N VAL A 158 13.98 27.27 -17.86
CA VAL A 158 14.51 25.94 -17.58
C VAL A 158 13.39 25.09 -16.98
N LEU A 159 13.16 23.90 -17.54
CA LEU A 159 12.21 22.93 -16.97
C LEU A 159 12.95 21.89 -16.13
N PHE A 160 12.45 21.65 -14.93
CA PHE A 160 12.83 20.51 -14.10
C PHE A 160 11.70 19.48 -14.17
N LEU A 161 11.92 18.37 -14.87
CA LEU A 161 11.00 17.25 -14.88
C LEU A 161 11.21 16.42 -13.61
N VAL A 162 10.19 16.37 -12.75
CA VAL A 162 10.24 15.76 -11.42
C VAL A 162 9.09 14.77 -11.24
N GLN A 163 9.21 13.88 -10.25
CA GLN A 163 8.15 12.93 -9.90
C GLN A 163 6.97 13.65 -9.21
N ASP A 164 5.77 13.08 -9.35
CA ASP A 164 4.55 13.58 -8.68
C ASP A 164 4.71 13.61 -7.15
N THR A 165 5.42 12.62 -6.59
CA THR A 165 5.71 12.51 -5.16
C THR A 165 7.22 12.42 -4.90
N GLU A 166 7.88 13.58 -4.81
CA GLU A 166 9.34 13.66 -4.67
C GLU A 166 9.78 13.91 -3.21
N ARG A 167 10.18 12.85 -2.51
CA ARG A 167 10.70 12.96 -1.12
C ARG A 167 12.04 13.70 -1.03
N ASN A 168 12.82 13.70 -2.11
CA ASN A 168 14.13 14.34 -2.20
C ASN A 168 14.06 15.74 -2.85
N GLU A 169 12.91 16.41 -2.77
CA GLU A 169 12.71 17.73 -3.38
C GLU A 169 13.75 18.75 -2.89
N PHE A 170 14.10 18.73 -1.60
CA PHE A 170 15.06 19.67 -1.02
C PHE A 170 16.44 19.63 -1.68
N ASP A 171 16.87 18.45 -2.17
CA ASP A 171 18.10 18.30 -2.93
C ASP A 171 18.02 19.01 -4.29
N GLN A 172 16.86 18.92 -4.95
CA GLN A 172 16.59 19.58 -6.22
C GLN A 172 16.49 21.09 -6.06
N ARG A 173 15.81 21.56 -5.01
CA ARG A 173 15.69 22.99 -4.68
C ARG A 173 17.04 23.65 -4.45
N ALA A 174 17.98 22.94 -3.84
CA ALA A 174 19.35 23.46 -3.68
C ALA A 174 20.02 23.75 -5.03
N LEU A 175 19.77 22.94 -6.05
CA LEU A 175 20.27 23.17 -7.41
C LEU A 175 19.56 24.34 -8.09
N GLU A 176 18.23 24.45 -7.92
CA GLU A 176 17.45 25.59 -8.43
C GLU A 176 18.00 26.91 -7.88
N TYR A 177 18.18 27.00 -6.57
CA TYR A 177 18.74 28.19 -5.92
C TYR A 177 20.16 28.47 -6.39
N GLY A 178 21.00 27.44 -6.56
CA GLY A 178 22.36 27.63 -7.09
C GLY A 178 22.37 28.19 -8.52
N VAL A 179 21.41 27.83 -9.37
CA VAL A 179 21.28 28.43 -10.72
C VAL A 179 20.83 29.89 -10.64
N ILE A 180 19.83 30.18 -9.81
CA ILE A 180 19.30 31.54 -9.59
C ILE A 180 20.37 32.46 -8.98
N GLU A 181 21.22 31.94 -8.09
CA GLU A 181 22.35 32.68 -7.52
C GLU A 181 23.39 33.07 -8.59
N LEU A 182 23.61 32.22 -9.61
CA LEU A 182 24.51 32.54 -10.71
C LEU A 182 23.89 33.51 -11.72
N ASN A 183 22.57 33.44 -11.93
CA ASN A 183 21.82 34.39 -12.74
C ASN A 183 20.34 34.41 -12.33
N SER A 184 19.94 35.50 -11.66
CA SER A 184 18.58 35.66 -11.14
C SER A 184 17.52 35.89 -12.23
N SER A 185 17.92 36.11 -13.49
CA SER A 185 16.98 36.21 -14.61
C SER A 185 16.51 34.85 -15.13
N ILE A 186 17.19 33.75 -14.77
CA ILE A 186 16.81 32.41 -15.20
C ILE A 186 15.61 31.95 -14.38
N GLU A 187 14.47 31.79 -15.05
CA GLU A 187 13.28 31.21 -14.45
C GLU A 187 13.32 29.67 -14.58
N ILE A 188 13.08 28.98 -13.46
CA ILE A 188 13.00 27.53 -13.40
C ILE A 188 11.56 27.12 -13.07
N ILE A 189 11.00 26.22 -13.86
CA ILE A 189 9.65 25.68 -13.66
C ILE A 189 9.78 24.17 -13.41
N ARG A 190 9.23 23.72 -12.28
CA ARG A 190 9.09 22.29 -11.96
C ARG A 190 7.82 21.77 -12.59
N VAL A 191 7.91 20.63 -13.25
CA VAL A 191 6.80 19.98 -13.96
C VAL A 191 6.85 18.49 -13.75
N CYS A 192 5.70 17.84 -13.67
CA CYS A 192 5.60 16.38 -13.77
C CYS A 192 5.11 15.95 -15.16
N TRP A 193 4.99 14.64 -15.39
CA TRP A 193 4.47 14.11 -16.66
C TRP A 193 3.05 14.61 -16.98
N LEU A 194 2.20 14.75 -15.96
CA LEU A 194 0.82 15.23 -16.12
C LEU A 194 0.76 16.70 -16.58
N ASP A 195 1.63 17.55 -16.05
CA ASP A 195 1.75 18.95 -16.49
C ASP A 195 2.12 19.00 -17.98
N LEU A 196 3.14 18.22 -18.36
CA LEU A 196 3.66 18.22 -19.73
C LEU A 196 2.64 17.67 -20.73
N LYS A 197 1.90 16.62 -20.35
CA LYS A 197 0.83 16.04 -21.17
C LYS A 197 -0.19 17.09 -21.60
N THR A 198 -0.53 18.01 -20.71
CA THR A 198 -1.62 18.97 -20.94
C THR A 198 -1.14 20.30 -21.51
N GLN A 199 0.12 20.65 -21.30
CA GLN A 199 0.60 22.03 -21.50
C GLN A 199 1.88 22.14 -22.33
N ALA A 200 2.56 21.03 -22.65
CA ALA A 200 3.78 21.07 -23.45
C ALA A 200 3.50 20.83 -24.95
N ARG A 201 4.29 21.47 -25.80
CA ARG A 201 4.24 21.29 -27.26
C ARG A 201 5.57 21.58 -27.93
N VAL A 202 5.82 20.92 -29.06
CA VAL A 202 6.93 21.25 -29.97
C VAL A 202 6.35 22.09 -31.12
N ALA A 203 6.87 23.29 -31.33
CA ALA A 203 6.50 24.14 -32.46
C ALA A 203 7.12 23.64 -33.78
N ASN A 204 6.60 24.10 -34.92
CA ASN A 204 7.07 23.69 -36.25
C ASN A 204 8.55 24.05 -36.51
N ASP A 205 9.07 25.08 -35.86
CA ASP A 205 10.48 25.49 -35.91
C ASP A 205 11.39 24.68 -34.96
N GLY A 206 10.83 23.70 -34.24
CA GLY A 206 11.55 22.82 -33.31
C GLY A 206 11.65 23.34 -31.89
N LYS A 207 11.13 24.54 -31.59
CA LYS A 207 11.15 25.09 -30.22
C LYS A 207 10.20 24.34 -29.30
N TYR A 208 10.65 24.07 -28.09
CA TYR A 208 9.82 23.44 -27.06
C TYR A 208 9.14 24.52 -26.23
N PHE A 209 7.83 24.38 -26.02
CA PHE A 209 7.04 25.30 -25.19
C PHE A 209 6.37 24.53 -24.06
N PHE A 210 6.33 25.16 -22.89
CA PHE A 210 5.44 24.78 -21.79
C PHE A 210 4.51 25.97 -21.51
N LYS A 211 3.20 25.77 -21.69
CA LYS A 211 2.23 26.85 -21.84
C LYS A 211 2.68 27.81 -22.96
N ASP A 212 2.82 29.10 -22.65
CA ASP A 212 3.28 30.14 -23.57
C ASP A 212 4.78 30.46 -23.42
N ARG A 213 5.53 29.66 -22.66
CA ARG A 213 6.95 29.91 -22.36
C ARG A 213 7.84 29.00 -23.20
N GLU A 214 8.79 29.61 -23.91
CA GLU A 214 9.86 28.89 -24.62
C GLU A 214 10.78 28.21 -23.60
N VAL A 215 11.27 27.01 -23.90
CA VAL A 215 12.10 26.22 -22.99
C VAL A 215 13.51 26.06 -23.57
N ALA A 216 14.50 26.54 -22.83
CA ALA A 216 15.91 26.47 -23.20
C ALA A 216 16.56 25.15 -22.77
N VAL A 217 16.27 24.70 -21.55
CA VAL A 217 16.89 23.51 -20.94
C VAL A 217 15.82 22.63 -20.30
N ILE A 218 15.91 21.32 -20.50
CA ILE A 218 15.06 20.32 -19.85
C ILE A 218 15.96 19.44 -18.99
N TYR A 219 15.85 19.59 -17.66
CA TYR A 219 16.59 18.79 -16.69
C TYR A 219 15.71 17.65 -16.17
N LEU A 220 16.16 16.42 -16.39
CA LEU A 220 15.43 15.21 -16.03
C LEU A 220 15.86 14.74 -14.63
N ARG A 221 14.95 14.91 -13.66
CA ARG A 221 14.99 14.24 -12.35
C ARG A 221 14.09 13.01 -12.29
N ASP A 222 13.39 12.71 -13.39
CA ASP A 222 12.56 11.53 -13.58
C ASP A 222 12.82 10.88 -14.96
N GLY A 223 12.25 9.71 -15.25
CA GLY A 223 12.39 9.03 -16.56
C GLY A 223 13.67 8.18 -16.72
N TYR A 224 14.17 7.64 -15.62
CA TYR A 224 15.32 6.73 -15.58
C TYR A 224 14.93 5.27 -15.29
N MET A 225 13.66 4.99 -14.96
CA MET A 225 13.11 3.66 -14.75
C MET A 225 11.91 3.35 -15.66
N PRO A 226 11.60 2.07 -15.94
CA PRO A 226 10.50 1.70 -16.83
C PRO A 226 9.10 2.05 -16.30
N ASP A 227 8.89 1.95 -14.99
CA ASP A 227 7.62 2.24 -14.29
C ASP A 227 7.22 3.72 -14.35
N GLN A 228 8.17 4.61 -14.61
CA GLN A 228 7.94 6.04 -14.83
C GLN A 228 7.37 6.34 -16.23
N TYR A 229 7.23 5.34 -17.10
CA TYR A 229 6.76 5.51 -18.47
C TYR A 229 5.47 4.75 -18.76
N ASN A 230 4.41 5.49 -19.08
CA ASN A 230 3.31 5.01 -19.91
C ASN A 230 3.54 5.43 -21.38
N GLU A 231 2.65 5.03 -22.31
CA GLU A 231 2.77 5.37 -23.74
C GLU A 231 2.82 6.89 -24.00
N GLU A 232 2.12 7.66 -23.20
CA GLU A 232 2.07 9.11 -23.33
C GLU A 232 3.38 9.76 -22.89
N ASN A 233 3.96 9.29 -21.78
CA ASN A 233 5.27 9.73 -21.29
C ASN A 233 6.36 9.40 -22.32
N TRP A 234 6.25 8.28 -23.05
CA TRP A 234 7.15 7.98 -24.17
C TRP A 234 7.04 9.00 -25.31
N ASN A 235 5.82 9.41 -25.66
CA ASN A 235 5.59 10.45 -26.67
C ASN A 235 6.12 11.81 -26.22
N ILE A 236 5.88 12.19 -24.97
CA ILE A 236 6.41 13.42 -24.37
C ILE A 236 7.93 13.39 -24.37
N ARG A 237 8.54 12.26 -23.99
CA ARG A 237 9.99 12.09 -24.04
C ARG A 237 10.53 12.25 -25.47
N PHE A 238 9.88 11.65 -26.46
CA PHE A 238 10.24 11.84 -27.85
C PHE A 238 10.14 13.31 -28.29
N ASP A 239 9.10 14.02 -27.86
CA ASP A 239 8.90 15.45 -28.12
C ASP A 239 9.99 16.33 -27.51
N MET A 240 10.42 16.03 -26.27
CA MET A 240 11.57 16.70 -25.66
C MET A 240 12.82 16.50 -26.52
N GLU A 241 13.12 15.25 -26.89
CA GLU A 241 14.36 14.89 -27.57
C GLU A 241 14.45 15.49 -28.98
N ARG A 242 13.34 15.51 -29.75
CA ARG A 242 13.31 16.12 -31.10
C ARG A 242 13.35 17.65 -31.14
N SER A 243 13.18 18.29 -29.98
CA SER A 243 13.19 19.75 -29.86
C SER A 243 14.60 20.36 -29.81
N GLN A 244 14.66 21.69 -29.96
CA GLN A 244 15.87 22.50 -29.83
C GLN A 244 16.31 22.74 -28.39
N ALA A 245 15.47 22.44 -27.38
CA ALA A 245 15.87 22.58 -25.98
C ALA A 245 17.08 21.69 -25.68
N VAL A 246 18.00 22.16 -24.83
CA VAL A 246 19.14 21.37 -24.35
C VAL A 246 18.65 20.38 -23.30
N LYS A 247 18.86 19.09 -23.54
CA LYS A 247 18.44 18.04 -22.60
C LYS A 247 19.58 17.74 -21.63
N CYS A 248 19.21 17.50 -20.38
CA CYS A 248 20.10 17.10 -19.31
C CYS A 248 19.57 15.87 -18.57
N PRO A 249 19.98 14.65 -18.97
CA PRO A 249 20.74 14.33 -20.18
C PRO A 249 19.85 14.20 -21.42
N SER A 250 20.45 14.25 -22.62
CA SER A 250 19.82 13.75 -23.84
C SER A 250 19.63 12.23 -23.79
N VAL A 251 18.74 11.68 -24.61
CA VAL A 251 18.51 10.23 -24.69
C VAL A 251 19.78 9.46 -25.05
N HIS A 252 20.64 10.02 -25.90
CA HIS A 252 21.92 9.40 -26.24
C HIS A 252 22.88 9.37 -25.05
N LEU A 253 22.90 10.45 -24.26
CA LEU A 253 23.73 10.53 -23.07
C LEU A 253 23.20 9.66 -21.93
N GLN A 254 21.89 9.46 -21.84
CA GLN A 254 21.29 8.45 -20.95
C GLN A 254 21.71 7.03 -21.37
N LEU A 255 21.65 6.70 -22.66
CA LEU A 255 22.10 5.41 -23.19
C LEU A 255 23.60 5.18 -22.98
N ALA A 256 24.41 6.24 -23.11
CA ALA A 256 25.84 6.19 -22.81
C ALA A 256 26.12 5.79 -21.36
N GLY A 257 25.24 6.12 -20.42
CA GLY A 257 25.37 5.75 -18.99
C GLY A 257 25.01 4.30 -18.66
N THR A 258 24.53 3.51 -19.63
CA THR A 258 24.16 2.12 -19.38
C THR A 258 25.36 1.28 -18.92
N LYS A 259 25.10 0.27 -18.09
CA LYS A 259 26.14 -0.63 -17.57
C LYS A 259 26.83 -1.37 -18.71
N ARG A 260 26.10 -1.64 -19.80
CA ARG A 260 26.62 -2.22 -21.02
C ARG A 260 27.71 -1.35 -21.68
N VAL A 261 27.48 -0.05 -21.78
CA VAL A 261 28.48 0.88 -22.33
C VAL A 261 29.70 0.96 -21.40
N GLN A 262 29.51 0.99 -20.08
CA GLN A 262 30.61 0.93 -19.11
C GLN A 262 31.47 -0.33 -19.32
N GLN A 263 30.85 -1.50 -19.48
CA GLN A 263 31.56 -2.75 -19.77
C GLN A 263 32.35 -2.66 -21.08
N LYS A 264 31.76 -2.11 -22.14
CA LYS A 264 32.42 -1.98 -23.44
C LYS A 264 33.62 -1.02 -23.39
N LEU A 265 33.50 0.08 -22.66
CA LEU A 265 34.57 1.05 -22.46
C LEU A 265 35.78 0.47 -21.71
N ALA A 266 35.57 -0.59 -20.91
CA ALA A 266 36.64 -1.30 -20.21
C ALA A 266 37.39 -2.31 -21.09
N GLU A 267 36.93 -2.58 -22.32
CA GLU A 267 37.62 -3.48 -23.24
C GLU A 267 38.93 -2.86 -23.77
N PRO A 268 39.93 -3.69 -24.11
CA PRO A 268 41.18 -3.21 -24.66
C PRO A 268 40.97 -2.36 -25.92
N ASN A 269 41.66 -1.22 -25.99
CA ASN A 269 41.70 -0.31 -27.14
C ASN A 269 40.42 0.49 -27.43
N VAL A 270 39.35 0.34 -26.63
CA VAL A 270 38.10 1.09 -26.85
C VAL A 270 38.22 2.56 -26.43
N LEU A 271 38.88 2.86 -25.30
CA LEU A 271 39.06 4.24 -24.84
C LEU A 271 39.82 5.11 -25.85
N GLN A 272 40.76 4.53 -26.60
CA GLN A 272 41.55 5.19 -27.63
C GLN A 272 40.71 5.73 -28.80
N ARG A 273 39.48 5.24 -28.97
CA ARG A 273 38.50 5.78 -29.92
C ARG A 273 38.09 7.22 -29.54
N PHE A 274 38.04 7.53 -28.24
CA PHE A 274 37.49 8.78 -27.73
C PHE A 274 38.53 9.72 -27.11
N ILE A 275 39.56 9.16 -26.48
CA ILE A 275 40.62 9.89 -25.78
C ILE A 275 41.95 9.59 -26.49
N LYS A 276 42.71 10.65 -26.80
CA LYS A 276 44.01 10.53 -27.48
C LYS A 276 45.20 10.51 -26.53
N ASP A 277 45.04 11.11 -25.35
CA ASP A 277 46.09 11.21 -24.35
C ASP A 277 46.27 9.85 -23.65
N GLN A 278 47.45 9.25 -23.82
CA GLN A 278 47.75 7.94 -23.26
C GLN A 278 47.81 7.96 -21.72
N GLU A 279 48.27 9.05 -21.11
CA GLU A 279 48.32 9.15 -19.64
C GLU A 279 46.89 9.16 -19.07
N VAL A 280 45.99 9.89 -19.72
CA VAL A 280 44.57 9.92 -19.35
C VAL A 280 43.91 8.56 -19.52
N ILE A 281 44.20 7.87 -20.63
CA ILE A 281 43.69 6.51 -20.87
C ILE A 281 44.10 5.56 -19.74
N GLU A 282 45.38 5.56 -19.35
CA GLU A 282 45.85 4.69 -18.27
C GLU A 282 45.22 5.08 -16.92
N GLN A 283 45.08 6.37 -16.62
CA GLN A 283 44.38 6.84 -15.41
C GLN A 283 42.93 6.37 -15.33
N LEU A 284 42.20 6.38 -16.45
CA LEU A 284 40.83 5.87 -16.53
C LEU A 284 40.80 4.34 -16.34
N LYS A 285 41.66 3.60 -17.06
CA LYS A 285 41.76 2.14 -16.97
C LYS A 285 42.07 1.66 -15.56
N GLU A 286 42.94 2.37 -14.84
CA GLU A 286 43.28 2.04 -13.45
C GLU A 286 42.06 2.09 -12.51
N THR A 287 40.98 2.76 -12.90
CA THR A 287 39.73 2.78 -12.13
C THR A 287 38.78 1.62 -12.46
N PHE A 288 38.99 0.90 -13.55
CA PHE A 288 38.12 -0.21 -13.92
C PHE A 288 38.44 -1.49 -13.13
N VAL A 289 37.41 -2.29 -12.91
CA VAL A 289 37.51 -3.67 -12.39
C VAL A 289 37.07 -4.65 -13.48
N GLY A 290 37.16 -5.96 -13.24
CA GLY A 290 36.69 -6.94 -14.21
C GLY A 290 35.23 -6.70 -14.60
N LEU A 291 35.00 -6.35 -15.87
CA LEU A 291 33.68 -6.11 -16.46
C LEU A 291 33.51 -7.05 -17.65
N TYR A 292 32.51 -7.92 -17.59
CA TYR A 292 32.35 -9.01 -18.54
C TYR A 292 30.99 -8.93 -19.23
N SER A 293 31.02 -9.06 -20.56
CA SER A 293 29.82 -9.26 -21.38
C SER A 293 29.24 -10.65 -21.14
N LEU A 294 27.92 -10.75 -21.17
CA LEU A 294 27.19 -12.01 -21.13
C LEU A 294 26.51 -12.34 -22.47
N ASP A 295 27.05 -11.81 -23.58
CA ASP A 295 26.58 -12.15 -24.92
C ASP A 295 26.77 -13.63 -25.24
N ILE A 296 26.00 -14.12 -26.21
CA ILE A 296 26.14 -15.50 -26.68
C ILE A 296 27.56 -15.72 -27.21
N GLY A 297 28.32 -16.57 -26.53
CA GLY A 297 29.69 -16.93 -26.89
C GLY A 297 30.35 -17.84 -25.86
N GLU A 298 31.44 -18.53 -26.27
CA GLU A 298 32.15 -19.46 -25.39
C GLU A 298 32.77 -18.79 -24.16
N GLU A 299 33.32 -17.58 -24.31
CA GLU A 299 33.92 -16.83 -23.21
C GLU A 299 32.90 -16.43 -22.16
N SER A 300 31.73 -15.97 -22.60
CA SER A 300 30.59 -15.65 -21.72
C SER A 300 30.12 -16.88 -20.94
N ASN A 301 29.96 -18.02 -21.61
CA ASN A 301 29.57 -19.27 -20.94
C ASN A 301 30.59 -19.70 -19.86
N LYS A 302 31.88 -19.60 -20.15
CA LYS A 302 32.94 -19.85 -19.17
C LYS A 302 32.86 -18.87 -17.99
N MET A 303 32.63 -17.59 -18.25
CA MET A 303 32.46 -16.60 -17.18
C MET A 303 31.22 -16.86 -16.32
N VAL A 304 30.12 -17.32 -16.91
CA VAL A 304 28.93 -17.74 -16.16
C VAL A 304 29.23 -18.93 -15.27
N GLU A 305 29.95 -19.95 -15.74
CA GLU A 305 30.39 -21.09 -14.93
C GLU A 305 31.29 -20.66 -13.77
N ILE A 306 32.25 -19.77 -14.03
CA ILE A 306 33.14 -19.20 -13.01
C ILE A 306 32.32 -18.40 -11.97
N ALA A 307 31.36 -17.59 -12.42
CA ALA A 307 30.50 -16.83 -11.53
C ALA A 307 29.62 -17.73 -10.65
N ILE A 308 29.08 -18.81 -11.20
CA ILE A 308 28.30 -19.80 -10.44
C ILE A 308 29.18 -20.55 -9.43
N ALA A 309 30.43 -20.86 -9.78
CA ALA A 309 31.36 -21.53 -8.89
C ALA A 309 31.93 -20.61 -7.79
N SER A 310 31.89 -19.29 -7.98
CA SER A 310 32.43 -18.30 -7.05
C SER A 310 31.55 -17.05 -6.96
N PRO A 311 30.27 -17.19 -6.54
CA PRO A 311 29.28 -16.12 -6.66
C PRO A 311 29.58 -14.88 -5.83
N ASN A 312 30.31 -15.06 -4.71
CA ASN A 312 30.70 -13.94 -3.86
C ASN A 312 31.73 -13.00 -4.52
N LYS A 313 32.41 -13.41 -5.59
CA LYS A 313 33.40 -12.58 -6.29
C LYS A 313 32.80 -11.68 -7.37
N TYR A 314 31.50 -11.80 -7.64
CA TYR A 314 30.86 -11.10 -8.74
C TYR A 314 29.53 -10.46 -8.33
N VAL A 315 29.08 -9.53 -9.16
CA VAL A 315 27.79 -8.87 -9.09
C VAL A 315 27.18 -8.91 -10.49
N LEU A 316 25.91 -9.33 -10.58
CA LEU A 316 25.16 -9.33 -11.83
C LEU A 316 24.32 -8.05 -11.88
N LYS A 317 24.53 -7.24 -12.92
CA LYS A 317 23.85 -5.94 -13.06
C LYS A 317 22.97 -5.88 -14.31
N PRO A 318 21.65 -5.61 -14.19
CA PRO A 318 20.80 -5.30 -15.33
C PRO A 318 21.03 -3.87 -15.83
N GLN A 319 20.45 -3.53 -17.00
CA GLN A 319 20.44 -2.16 -17.53
C GLN A 319 19.39 -1.28 -16.82
N ARG A 320 19.55 -1.07 -15.52
CA ARG A 320 18.68 -0.20 -14.70
C ARG A 320 19.53 0.75 -13.85
N GLU A 321 18.98 1.93 -13.58
CA GLU A 321 19.57 2.93 -12.69
C GLU A 321 18.82 2.95 -11.35
N GLY A 322 19.17 3.83 -10.40
CA GLY A 322 18.36 4.07 -9.18
C GLY A 322 18.59 3.13 -7.98
N GLY A 323 19.51 2.16 -8.09
CA GLY A 323 19.78 1.16 -7.04
C GLY A 323 18.65 0.12 -6.89
N GLY A 324 18.96 -1.05 -6.32
CA GLY A 324 17.92 -2.06 -6.02
C GLY A 324 17.77 -3.20 -7.01
N ASN A 325 18.61 -3.22 -8.04
CA ASN A 325 18.44 -4.10 -9.20
C ASN A 325 19.57 -5.14 -9.35
N ASN A 326 20.58 -5.10 -8.48
CA ASN A 326 21.78 -5.93 -8.63
C ASN A 326 21.61 -7.24 -7.88
N PHE A 327 22.14 -8.33 -8.44
CA PHE A 327 22.09 -9.65 -7.79
C PHE A 327 23.47 -10.05 -7.26
N TYR A 328 23.48 -10.60 -6.05
CA TYR A 328 24.68 -11.01 -5.31
C TYR A 328 24.56 -12.46 -4.82
N GLY A 329 25.68 -13.13 -4.57
CA GLY A 329 25.69 -14.43 -3.88
C GLY A 329 24.72 -15.44 -4.48
N ASP A 330 23.84 -16.00 -3.65
CA ASP A 330 22.87 -17.02 -4.07
C ASP A 330 21.83 -16.49 -5.07
N GLU A 331 21.43 -15.21 -4.98
CA GLU A 331 20.50 -14.59 -5.92
C GLU A 331 21.11 -14.48 -7.32
N LEU A 332 22.40 -14.15 -7.41
CA LEU A 332 23.16 -14.16 -8.66
C LEU A 332 23.13 -15.55 -9.30
N VAL A 333 23.36 -16.60 -8.51
CA VAL A 333 23.35 -17.98 -9.00
C VAL A 333 21.96 -18.39 -9.49
N ALA A 334 20.93 -18.10 -8.69
CA ALA A 334 19.55 -18.39 -9.04
C ALA A 334 19.16 -17.70 -10.36
N GLN A 335 19.52 -16.43 -10.50
CA GLN A 335 19.22 -15.64 -11.69
C GLN A 335 19.97 -16.16 -12.92
N LEU A 336 21.28 -16.44 -12.83
CA LEU A 336 22.06 -16.97 -13.95
C LEU A 336 21.57 -18.36 -14.43
N ARG A 337 21.09 -19.20 -13.51
CA ARG A 337 20.51 -20.51 -13.85
C ARG A 337 19.14 -20.40 -14.51
N LYS A 338 18.36 -19.37 -14.14
CA LYS A 338 17.03 -19.10 -14.70
C LYS A 338 17.11 -18.55 -16.13
N LEU A 339 18.07 -17.66 -16.41
CA LEU A 339 18.16 -16.96 -17.69
C LEU A 339 18.68 -17.85 -18.82
N THR A 340 17.97 -17.82 -19.95
CA THR A 340 18.46 -18.38 -21.22
C THR A 340 19.69 -17.62 -21.72
N PRO A 341 20.53 -18.21 -22.59
CA PRO A 341 21.70 -17.52 -23.16
C PRO A 341 21.34 -16.18 -23.82
N LYS A 342 20.15 -16.07 -24.41
CA LYS A 342 19.69 -14.83 -25.05
C LYS A 342 19.32 -13.77 -24.01
N GLU A 343 18.56 -14.12 -22.97
CA GLU A 343 18.14 -13.17 -21.94
C GLU A 343 19.31 -12.62 -21.11
N ARG A 344 20.44 -13.34 -21.04
CA ARG A 344 21.66 -12.88 -20.38
C ARG A 344 22.25 -11.61 -21.02
N GLU A 345 21.96 -11.33 -22.28
CA GLU A 345 22.40 -10.11 -22.99
C GLU A 345 21.83 -8.80 -22.40
N ALA A 346 20.83 -8.89 -21.51
CA ALA A 346 20.32 -7.76 -20.74
C ALA A 346 21.21 -7.39 -19.53
N TYR A 347 22.20 -8.23 -19.21
CA TYR A 347 23.02 -8.12 -18.00
C TYR A 347 24.49 -7.96 -18.34
N ILE A 348 25.24 -7.43 -17.36
CA ILE A 348 26.70 -7.55 -17.32
C ILE A 348 27.10 -8.25 -16.03
N LEU A 349 28.26 -8.90 -16.05
CA LEU A 349 28.89 -9.42 -14.85
C LEU A 349 30.05 -8.49 -14.47
N MET A 350 30.11 -8.08 -13.21
CA MET A 350 31.15 -7.21 -12.68
C MET A 350 31.85 -7.89 -11.50
N GLU A 351 33.17 -7.76 -11.43
CA GLU A 351 33.96 -8.15 -10.26
C GLU A 351 33.49 -7.38 -9.02
N ARG A 352 33.20 -8.08 -7.93
CA ARG A 352 32.78 -7.47 -6.68
C ARG A 352 33.95 -6.72 -6.06
N ILE A 353 33.71 -5.48 -5.65
CA ILE A 353 34.69 -4.65 -4.95
C ILE A 353 34.60 -4.95 -3.46
N PHE A 354 35.75 -5.17 -2.81
CA PHE A 354 35.86 -5.43 -1.37
C PHE A 354 36.56 -4.25 -0.69
N PRO A 355 35.80 -3.26 -0.19
CA PRO A 355 36.36 -2.12 0.50
C PRO A 355 36.78 -2.45 1.94
N PRO A 356 37.81 -1.75 2.47
CA PRO A 356 38.13 -1.83 3.88
C PRO A 356 36.95 -1.32 4.72
N THR A 357 36.73 -1.95 5.87
CA THR A 357 35.63 -1.61 6.77
C THR A 357 36.07 -0.63 7.85
N PHE A 358 35.14 0.16 8.34
CA PHE A 358 35.36 1.08 9.45
C PHE A 358 34.10 1.19 10.33
N ASN A 359 34.27 1.55 11.59
CA ASN A 359 33.14 1.77 12.49
C ASN A 359 32.66 3.22 12.40
N ASN A 360 31.35 3.41 12.28
CA ASN A 360 30.71 4.72 12.37
C ASN A 360 29.29 4.55 12.96
N CYS A 361 28.61 5.66 13.26
CA CYS A 361 27.28 5.66 13.83
C CYS A 361 26.25 6.10 12.79
N LEU A 362 25.27 5.25 12.51
CA LEU A 362 24.16 5.51 11.60
C LEU A 362 23.05 6.23 12.36
N VAL A 363 22.64 7.38 11.85
CA VAL A 363 21.54 8.18 12.39
C VAL A 363 20.40 8.16 11.37
N LYS A 364 19.29 7.54 11.75
CA LYS A 364 18.03 7.56 11.00
C LYS A 364 16.96 8.25 11.83
N LEU A 365 16.04 8.92 11.13
CA LEU A 365 14.90 9.60 11.77
C LEU A 365 14.09 8.59 12.58
N ASN A 366 13.70 8.96 13.80
CA ASN A 366 12.87 8.16 14.71
C ASN A 366 13.45 6.77 15.07
N THR A 367 14.78 6.63 15.02
CA THR A 367 15.48 5.43 15.50
C THR A 367 16.63 5.81 16.43
N THR A 368 16.99 4.91 17.33
CA THR A 368 18.20 5.07 18.15
C THR A 368 19.45 4.98 17.27
N PRO A 369 20.44 5.89 17.40
CA PRO A 369 21.68 5.81 16.64
C PRO A 369 22.41 4.48 16.83
N GLN A 370 22.89 3.87 15.74
CA GLN A 370 23.50 2.54 15.76
C GLN A 370 24.97 2.58 15.33
N TRP A 371 25.87 2.05 16.15
CA TRP A 371 27.27 1.84 15.77
C TRP A 371 27.41 0.56 14.95
N LEU A 372 27.92 0.67 13.73
CA LEU A 372 28.02 -0.44 12.79
C LEU A 372 29.38 -0.44 12.10
N SER A 373 29.83 -1.63 11.69
CA SER A 373 30.87 -1.79 10.67
C SER A 373 30.27 -1.38 9.32
N MET A 374 30.93 -0.46 8.63
CA MET A 374 30.44 0.20 7.43
C MET A 374 31.48 0.21 6.32
N ILE A 375 30.98 0.41 5.10
CA ILE A 375 31.76 0.58 3.89
C ILE A 375 31.31 1.86 3.16
N HIS A 376 32.22 2.46 2.42
CA HIS A 376 32.00 3.73 1.71
C HIS A 376 31.79 3.53 0.21
N GLU A 377 31.08 4.47 -0.41
CA GLU A 377 30.98 4.65 -1.85
C GLU A 377 31.08 6.15 -2.16
N LEU A 378 32.19 6.56 -2.77
CA LEU A 378 32.51 7.95 -3.10
C LEU A 378 31.99 8.28 -4.50
N GLY A 379 31.02 9.19 -4.58
CA GLY A 379 30.60 9.83 -5.82
C GLY A 379 31.31 11.17 -6.03
N ILE A 380 31.89 11.40 -7.21
CA ILE A 380 32.42 12.70 -7.62
C ILE A 380 31.47 13.33 -8.64
N PHE A 381 31.10 14.58 -8.43
CA PHE A 381 30.21 15.30 -9.35
C PHE A 381 31.01 15.99 -10.45
N GLY A 382 30.45 15.94 -11.66
CA GLY A 382 30.96 16.62 -12.84
C GLY A 382 29.85 17.24 -13.66
N CYS A 383 30.18 18.25 -14.46
CA CYS A 383 29.28 18.75 -15.50
C CYS A 383 30.06 18.96 -16.80
N ALA A 384 29.42 18.63 -17.92
CA ALA A 384 29.94 19.01 -19.22
C ALA A 384 28.84 19.32 -20.21
N LEU A 385 29.12 20.29 -21.07
CA LEU A 385 28.27 20.71 -22.17
C LEU A 385 29.08 20.58 -23.45
N GLY A 386 28.57 19.86 -24.44
CA GLY A 386 29.26 19.75 -25.71
C GLY A 386 28.64 18.74 -26.66
N ASN A 387 29.39 18.45 -27.71
CA ASN A 387 29.10 17.41 -28.69
C ASN A 387 30.34 16.53 -28.94
N GLY A 388 30.27 15.61 -29.90
CA GLY A 388 31.38 14.69 -30.19
C GLY A 388 32.69 15.35 -30.65
N GLN A 389 32.66 16.63 -31.04
CA GLN A 389 33.82 17.35 -31.60
C GLN A 389 34.29 18.49 -30.68
N ASN A 390 33.36 19.21 -30.06
CA ASN A 390 33.63 20.41 -29.28
C ASN A 390 33.01 20.31 -27.88
N ILE A 391 33.84 20.52 -26.87
CA ILE A 391 33.44 20.60 -25.48
C ILE A 391 33.41 22.08 -25.08
N ILE A 392 32.23 22.59 -24.74
CA ILE A 392 31.96 23.99 -24.40
C ILE A 392 32.27 24.25 -22.92
N LEU A 393 31.86 23.31 -22.06
CA LEU A 393 32.11 23.34 -20.62
C LEU A 393 32.54 21.94 -20.18
N ASN A 394 33.56 21.86 -19.33
CA ASN A 394 33.91 20.62 -18.64
C ASN A 394 34.48 20.93 -17.25
N ASN A 395 33.63 20.85 -16.23
CA ASN A 395 34.00 21.14 -14.86
C ASN A 395 33.75 19.92 -13.96
N HIS A 396 34.46 19.90 -12.83
CA HIS A 396 34.21 18.97 -11.75
C HIS A 396 34.22 19.72 -10.43
N GLY A 397 33.57 19.17 -9.41
CA GLY A 397 33.55 19.78 -8.10
C GLY A 397 32.45 19.23 -7.22
N GLY A 398 32.81 19.01 -5.96
CA GLY A 398 31.95 18.36 -4.99
C GLY A 398 31.98 16.85 -5.06
N HIS A 399 31.45 16.27 -3.99
CA HIS A 399 31.45 14.84 -3.78
C HIS A 399 30.23 14.42 -2.98
N LEU A 400 29.91 13.14 -3.03
CA LEU A 400 28.91 12.47 -2.19
C LEU A 400 29.59 11.23 -1.60
N LEU A 401 29.73 11.16 -0.29
CA LEU A 401 30.20 9.93 0.36
C LEU A 401 29.00 9.18 0.91
N ARG A 402 28.53 8.17 0.17
CA ARG A 402 27.51 7.24 0.68
C ARG A 402 28.20 6.23 1.58
N THR A 403 27.55 5.89 2.69
CA THR A 403 28.05 4.91 3.64
C THR A 403 26.92 3.94 3.96
N LYS A 404 27.22 2.64 3.94
CA LYS A 404 26.27 1.57 4.26
C LYS A 404 26.90 0.56 5.21
N ALA A 405 26.08 -0.19 5.93
CA ALA A 405 26.58 -1.27 6.77
C ALA A 405 27.23 -2.35 5.89
N GLU A 406 28.31 -2.96 6.38
CA GLU A 406 29.12 -3.95 5.65
C GLU A 406 28.28 -5.12 5.10
N LYS A 407 27.29 -5.59 5.88
CA LYS A 407 26.43 -6.73 5.55
C LYS A 407 25.29 -6.39 4.58
N VAL A 408 25.20 -5.15 4.09
CA VAL A 408 24.12 -4.70 3.22
C VAL A 408 24.65 -4.58 1.80
N ASP A 409 24.17 -5.45 0.92
CA ASP A 409 24.65 -5.51 -0.47
C ASP A 409 24.19 -4.30 -1.30
N GLU A 410 23.13 -3.57 -0.91
CA GLU A 410 22.58 -2.44 -1.67
C GLU A 410 22.80 -1.05 -1.02
N GLY A 411 23.12 -0.02 -1.84
CA GLY A 411 23.68 1.27 -1.37
C GLY A 411 22.86 2.53 -1.66
N GLY A 412 21.62 2.42 -2.12
CA GLY A 412 20.79 3.58 -2.46
C GLY A 412 20.18 4.28 -1.24
N VAL A 413 20.51 5.57 -1.02
CA VAL A 413 19.92 6.41 0.05
C VAL A 413 18.48 6.82 -0.31
N ALA A 414 18.20 7.07 -1.59
CA ALA A 414 16.85 7.35 -2.09
C ALA A 414 15.98 6.09 -2.18
N SER A 415 16.60 4.96 -2.53
CA SER A 415 15.94 3.67 -2.67
C SER A 415 15.91 2.83 -1.38
N GLY A 416 16.28 3.44 -0.25
CA GLY A 416 16.03 2.92 1.10
C GLY A 416 16.13 1.39 1.21
N HIS A 417 17.30 0.81 0.95
CA HIS A 417 17.33 -0.62 0.66
C HIS A 417 17.18 -1.56 1.84
N SER A 418 16.42 -2.62 1.53
CA SER A 418 16.38 -3.97 2.09
C SER A 418 16.16 -4.11 3.59
N GLY A 419 15.30 -3.24 4.13
CA GLY A 419 14.50 -3.54 5.31
C GLY A 419 13.15 -4.13 4.88
N ALA A 420 12.54 -4.92 5.75
CA ALA A 420 11.15 -5.37 5.64
C ALA A 420 10.24 -4.29 5.00
N LYS A 421 9.39 -4.69 4.03
CA LYS A 421 8.53 -3.74 3.29
C LYS A 421 7.71 -2.91 4.28
N ILE A 422 7.80 -1.59 4.19
CA ILE A 422 7.12 -0.68 5.11
C ILE A 422 5.78 -0.25 4.51
N TYR A 423 4.71 -0.47 5.26
CA TYR A 423 3.36 0.02 4.96
C TYR A 423 2.89 1.01 6.02
N ASP A 424 2.11 2.00 5.63
CA ASP A 424 1.53 2.96 6.57
C ASP A 424 0.49 2.28 7.47
N ALA A 425 -0.32 1.37 6.90
CA ALA A 425 -1.11 0.43 7.69
C ALA A 425 -1.17 -0.96 7.06
N VAL A 426 -1.27 -1.99 7.90
CA VAL A 426 -1.54 -3.37 7.49
C VAL A 426 -2.86 -3.80 8.12
N VAL A 427 -3.81 -4.25 7.29
CA VAL A 427 -5.07 -4.86 7.72
C VAL A 427 -4.90 -6.38 7.65
N CYS A 428 -5.03 -7.06 8.79
CA CYS A 428 -4.98 -8.52 8.85
C CYS A 428 -6.40 -9.07 9.00
N GLY A 429 -6.87 -9.80 7.99
CA GLY A 429 -8.20 -10.38 7.88
C GLY A 429 -9.01 -9.74 6.76
N GLY A 430 -9.24 -10.48 5.68
CA GLY A 430 -10.05 -10.15 4.50
C GLY A 430 -11.47 -10.68 4.58
N GLY A 431 -12.12 -10.55 5.74
CA GLY A 431 -13.58 -10.69 5.88
C GLY A 431 -14.34 -9.42 5.43
N MET A 432 -15.65 -9.35 5.66
CA MET A 432 -16.44 -8.15 5.31
C MET A 432 -15.88 -6.87 5.94
N VAL A 433 -15.57 -6.91 7.24
CA VAL A 433 -15.09 -5.74 7.99
C VAL A 433 -13.68 -5.31 7.56
N GLY A 434 -12.75 -6.26 7.37
CA GLY A 434 -11.38 -5.93 6.97
C GLY A 434 -11.25 -5.47 5.52
N ASN A 435 -12.02 -6.05 4.59
CA ASN A 435 -12.12 -5.51 3.22
C ASN A 435 -12.76 -4.11 3.23
N ALA A 436 -13.77 -3.86 4.06
CA ALA A 436 -14.36 -2.53 4.20
C ALA A 436 -13.34 -1.51 4.73
N ALA A 437 -12.51 -1.89 5.72
CA ALA A 437 -11.42 -1.05 6.19
C ALA A 437 -10.42 -0.72 5.08
N ALA A 438 -9.93 -1.73 4.37
CA ALA A 438 -8.97 -1.54 3.27
C ALA A 438 -9.54 -0.68 2.14
N ALA A 439 -10.79 -0.91 1.73
CA ALA A 439 -11.49 -0.08 0.74
C ALA A 439 -11.66 1.36 1.24
N ALA A 440 -12.00 1.56 2.51
CA ALA A 440 -12.17 2.88 3.09
C ALA A 440 -10.85 3.67 3.14
N PHE A 441 -9.71 3.03 3.46
CA PHE A 441 -8.40 3.68 3.33
C PHE A 441 -8.11 4.10 1.88
N GLY A 442 -8.44 3.25 0.90
CA GLY A 442 -8.18 3.53 -0.52
C GLY A 442 -9.05 4.64 -1.10
N LYS A 443 -10.34 4.68 -0.73
CA LYS A 443 -11.32 5.62 -1.30
C LYS A 443 -11.43 6.95 -0.55
N THR A 444 -10.98 7.02 0.71
CA THR A 444 -11.02 8.27 1.48
C THR A 444 -9.92 9.23 1.01
N SER A 445 -10.29 10.41 0.52
CA SER A 445 -9.37 11.40 -0.07
C SER A 445 -8.23 11.85 0.86
N MET A 446 -8.47 11.88 2.17
CA MET A 446 -7.45 12.24 3.17
C MET A 446 -6.46 11.10 3.45
N LEU A 447 -6.76 9.86 3.04
CA LEU A 447 -5.97 8.67 3.37
C LEU A 447 -5.44 7.94 2.12
N ASN A 448 -5.90 8.30 0.92
CA ASN A 448 -5.54 7.64 -0.34
C ASN A 448 -4.05 7.76 -0.75
N HIS A 449 -3.28 8.63 -0.07
CA HIS A 449 -1.83 8.76 -0.25
C HIS A 449 -1.03 7.79 0.61
N LEU A 450 -1.70 7.06 1.52
CA LEU A 450 -1.08 6.09 2.42
C LEU A 450 -0.94 4.73 1.73
N ASN A 451 0.18 4.06 1.95
CA ASN A 451 0.44 2.73 1.41
C ASN A 451 -0.12 1.65 2.34
N ILE A 452 -1.16 0.94 1.89
CA ILE A 452 -1.92 -0.02 2.71
C ILE A 452 -1.70 -1.45 2.19
N LEU A 453 -1.57 -2.40 3.11
CA LEU A 453 -1.57 -3.82 2.79
C LEU A 453 -2.72 -4.55 3.48
N LEU A 454 -3.54 -5.25 2.71
CA LEU A 454 -4.53 -6.21 3.21
C LEU A 454 -3.95 -7.63 3.10
N LEU A 455 -3.89 -8.33 4.24
CA LEU A 455 -3.47 -9.73 4.34
C LEU A 455 -4.67 -10.62 4.67
N GLU A 456 -4.93 -11.63 3.85
CA GLU A 456 -5.93 -12.66 4.12
C GLU A 456 -5.31 -14.06 4.01
N SER A 457 -5.54 -14.87 5.05
CA SER A 457 -5.05 -16.24 5.15
C SER A 457 -5.64 -17.20 4.13
N GLN A 458 -6.89 -16.99 3.71
CA GLN A 458 -7.59 -17.79 2.73
C GLN A 458 -7.39 -17.22 1.32
N ALA A 459 -7.27 -18.09 0.32
CA ALA A 459 -7.25 -17.63 -1.06
C ALA A 459 -8.60 -16.98 -1.42
N TYR A 460 -8.56 -15.77 -1.96
CA TYR A 460 -9.76 -15.09 -2.45
C TYR A 460 -10.32 -15.86 -3.64
N LYS A 461 -11.64 -16.06 -3.63
CA LYS A 461 -12.37 -16.71 -4.72
C LYS A 461 -13.39 -15.71 -5.29
N PRO A 462 -13.14 -15.16 -6.49
CA PRO A 462 -14.10 -14.26 -7.13
C PRO A 462 -15.44 -14.96 -7.35
N THR A 463 -16.53 -14.22 -7.17
CA THR A 463 -17.86 -14.73 -7.49
C THR A 463 -18.11 -14.57 -8.99
N GLU A 464 -17.48 -15.41 -9.82
CA GLU A 464 -17.44 -15.21 -11.30
C GLU A 464 -18.82 -15.20 -11.97
N LYS A 465 -19.84 -15.80 -11.34
CA LYS A 465 -21.26 -15.63 -11.68
C LYS A 465 -22.08 -15.75 -10.40
N VAL A 466 -23.02 -14.84 -10.20
CA VAL A 466 -24.11 -15.01 -9.22
C VAL A 466 -24.77 -16.37 -9.49
N GLN A 467 -24.53 -17.35 -8.64
CA GLN A 467 -25.06 -18.71 -8.83
C GLN A 467 -26.57 -18.69 -8.69
N ASN A 468 -27.31 -19.59 -9.36
CA ASN A 468 -28.76 -19.70 -9.16
C ASN A 468 -29.17 -20.09 -7.73
N VAL A 469 -28.21 -20.48 -6.88
CA VAL A 469 -28.42 -20.89 -5.49
C VAL A 469 -27.92 -19.78 -4.55
N PHE A 470 -28.72 -19.44 -3.53
CA PHE A 470 -28.33 -18.49 -2.48
C PHE A 470 -27.35 -19.13 -1.49
N SER A 471 -26.42 -18.32 -0.97
CA SER A 471 -25.53 -18.67 0.13
C SER A 471 -26.29 -18.77 1.46
N ASN A 472 -25.87 -19.69 2.33
CA ASN A 472 -26.48 -19.85 3.66
C ASN A 472 -26.04 -18.78 4.65
N ARG A 473 -25.05 -17.94 4.29
CA ARG A 473 -24.56 -16.88 5.16
C ARG A 473 -24.96 -15.54 4.59
N VAL A 474 -25.97 -14.96 5.22
CA VAL A 474 -26.47 -13.63 4.92
C VAL A 474 -26.36 -12.75 6.14
N SER A 475 -26.29 -11.44 5.90
CA SER A 475 -26.25 -10.43 6.94
C SER A 475 -27.35 -9.41 6.71
N ALA A 476 -27.99 -8.98 7.80
CA ALA A 476 -28.87 -7.83 7.78
C ALA A 476 -28.03 -6.56 7.90
N ILE A 477 -27.95 -5.76 6.83
CA ILE A 477 -27.16 -4.54 6.77
C ILE A 477 -28.08 -3.35 7.09
N SER A 478 -27.69 -2.61 8.12
CA SER A 478 -28.37 -1.39 8.58
C SER A 478 -28.20 -0.24 7.57
N PRO A 479 -29.11 0.75 7.54
CA PRO A 479 -28.94 1.96 6.75
C PRO A 479 -27.60 2.67 7.00
N ALA A 480 -27.16 2.81 8.25
CA ALA A 480 -25.87 3.43 8.56
C ALA A 480 -24.67 2.66 7.96
N SER A 481 -24.73 1.33 7.95
CA SER A 481 -23.69 0.51 7.30
C SER A 481 -23.72 0.60 5.77
N ILE A 482 -24.90 0.82 5.18
CA ILE A 482 -25.03 1.08 3.74
C ILE A 482 -24.34 2.38 3.36
N GLU A 483 -24.42 3.42 4.18
CA GLU A 483 -23.72 4.68 3.91
C GLU A 483 -22.20 4.49 3.84
N LEU A 484 -21.61 3.63 4.69
CA LEU A 484 -20.20 3.22 4.55
C LEU A 484 -19.95 2.47 3.23
N LEU A 485 -20.81 1.51 2.88
CA LEU A 485 -20.64 0.73 1.64
C LEU A 485 -20.78 1.59 0.39
N LYS A 486 -21.65 2.62 0.41
CA LYS A 486 -21.77 3.63 -0.65
C LYS A 486 -20.55 4.53 -0.69
N SER A 487 -20.02 4.97 0.46
CA SER A 487 -18.85 5.86 0.48
C SER A 487 -17.60 5.22 -0.14
N VAL A 488 -17.52 3.89 -0.17
CA VAL A 488 -16.45 3.13 -0.84
C VAL A 488 -16.82 2.59 -2.21
N GLY A 489 -18.05 2.84 -2.72
CA GLY A 489 -18.53 2.38 -4.03
C GLY A 489 -18.95 0.91 -4.10
N ALA A 490 -19.02 0.20 -2.97
CA ALA A 490 -19.35 -1.21 -2.92
C ALA A 490 -20.87 -1.45 -3.04
N TRP A 491 -21.70 -0.55 -2.50
CA TRP A 491 -23.15 -0.71 -2.51
C TRP A 491 -23.74 -0.73 -3.93
N GLU A 492 -23.28 0.17 -4.80
CA GLU A 492 -23.69 0.26 -6.21
C GLU A 492 -23.36 -1.04 -6.97
N ARG A 493 -22.30 -1.74 -6.55
CA ARG A 493 -21.94 -3.03 -7.13
C ARG A 493 -22.82 -4.15 -6.60
N ILE A 494 -23.17 -4.13 -5.31
CA ILE A 494 -24.15 -5.05 -4.71
C ILE A 494 -25.50 -4.90 -5.42
N GLU A 495 -25.97 -3.67 -5.66
CA GLU A 495 -27.23 -3.40 -6.35
C GLU A 495 -27.29 -4.02 -7.75
N LYS A 496 -26.17 -4.01 -8.49
CA LYS A 496 -26.07 -4.62 -9.83
C LYS A 496 -26.19 -6.14 -9.83
N THR A 497 -25.96 -6.80 -8.69
CA THR A 497 -26.08 -8.27 -8.60
C THR A 497 -27.53 -8.74 -8.44
N SER A 498 -28.45 -7.84 -8.04
CA SER A 498 -29.81 -8.17 -7.60
C SER A 498 -29.86 -9.21 -6.46
N ARG A 499 -28.77 -9.39 -5.69
CA ARG A 499 -28.67 -10.30 -4.53
C ARG A 499 -28.73 -9.56 -3.20
N TYR A 500 -29.75 -8.72 -3.09
CA TYR A 500 -30.07 -7.99 -1.87
C TYR A 500 -31.59 -7.85 -1.77
N GLN A 501 -32.13 -7.90 -0.55
CA GLN A 501 -33.58 -7.81 -0.33
C GLN A 501 -33.92 -6.84 0.81
N PRO A 502 -34.77 -5.83 0.57
CA PRO A 502 -35.15 -4.85 1.58
C PRO A 502 -36.09 -5.44 2.63
N VAL A 503 -35.84 -5.10 3.89
CA VAL A 503 -36.73 -5.38 5.03
C VAL A 503 -37.47 -4.09 5.37
N LYS A 504 -38.77 -4.03 5.06
CA LYS A 504 -39.64 -2.87 5.37
C LYS A 504 -40.30 -2.99 6.73
N ARG A 505 -40.50 -4.22 7.19
CA ARG A 505 -41.21 -4.52 8.43
C ARG A 505 -40.54 -5.67 9.15
N MET A 506 -40.57 -5.66 10.47
CA MET A 506 -40.19 -6.81 11.29
C MET A 506 -41.34 -7.15 12.24
N GLN A 507 -41.75 -8.41 12.27
CA GLN A 507 -42.77 -8.88 13.22
C GLN A 507 -42.14 -9.85 14.20
N VAL A 508 -42.25 -9.52 15.49
CA VAL A 508 -41.67 -10.27 16.60
C VAL A 508 -42.77 -10.72 17.54
N TRP A 509 -42.82 -12.00 17.89
CA TRP A 509 -43.80 -12.52 18.84
C TRP A 509 -43.23 -13.61 19.73
N ASP A 510 -43.93 -13.85 20.84
CA ASP A 510 -43.54 -14.81 21.87
C ASP A 510 -44.22 -16.17 21.68
N PHE A 511 -43.68 -17.21 22.29
CA PHE A 511 -44.24 -18.55 22.26
C PHE A 511 -45.40 -18.76 23.25
N ALA A 512 -45.38 -18.10 24.42
CA ALA A 512 -46.34 -18.35 25.50
C ALA A 512 -47.59 -17.44 25.45
N SER A 513 -47.53 -16.33 24.71
CA SER A 513 -48.62 -15.34 24.62
C SER A 513 -48.84 -14.84 23.18
N ASP A 514 -50.03 -14.28 22.89
CA ASP A 514 -50.31 -13.68 21.58
C ASP A 514 -49.75 -12.25 21.43
N SER A 515 -48.89 -11.79 22.36
CA SER A 515 -48.22 -10.49 22.27
C SER A 515 -47.33 -10.43 21.03
N THR A 516 -47.53 -9.41 20.20
CA THR A 516 -46.78 -9.18 18.97
C THR A 516 -46.26 -7.74 18.98
N ILE A 517 -44.99 -7.55 18.63
CA ILE A 517 -44.44 -6.24 18.25
C ILE A 517 -44.27 -6.23 16.74
N THR A 518 -44.66 -5.13 16.09
CA THR A 518 -44.37 -4.94 14.67
C THR A 518 -43.57 -3.67 14.47
N PHE A 519 -42.28 -3.79 14.14
CA PHE A 519 -41.46 -2.65 13.75
C PHE A 519 -41.71 -2.30 12.28
N ASN A 520 -42.09 -1.06 12.02
CA ASN A 520 -42.30 -0.51 10.68
C ASN A 520 -41.83 0.95 10.67
N ASN A 521 -41.17 1.37 9.60
CA ASN A 521 -40.81 2.77 9.46
C ASN A 521 -42.07 3.61 9.15
N PRO A 522 -42.37 4.67 9.91
CA PRO A 522 -43.47 5.58 9.58
C PRO A 522 -43.26 6.28 8.23
N ASN A 523 -42.01 6.40 7.76
CA ASN A 523 -41.71 6.80 6.39
C ASN A 523 -41.59 5.56 5.48
N PRO A 524 -42.54 5.34 4.54
CA PRO A 524 -42.55 4.15 3.68
C PRO A 524 -41.38 4.06 2.70
N GLU A 525 -40.62 5.13 2.50
CA GLU A 525 -39.42 5.13 1.64
C GLU A 525 -38.16 4.59 2.35
N HIS A 526 -38.19 4.47 3.69
CA HIS A 526 -37.03 4.04 4.47
C HIS A 526 -37.16 2.58 4.92
N ASN A 527 -36.25 1.73 4.43
CA ASN A 527 -36.16 0.33 4.84
C ASN A 527 -35.47 0.21 6.21
N LEU A 528 -35.84 -0.81 6.99
CA LEU A 528 -35.23 -1.10 8.30
C LEU A 528 -33.81 -1.67 8.15
N ALA A 529 -33.63 -2.54 7.16
CA ALA A 529 -32.36 -3.17 6.82
C ALA A 529 -32.43 -3.76 5.41
N PHE A 530 -31.30 -4.28 4.92
CA PHE A 530 -31.23 -5.06 3.70
C PHE A 530 -30.54 -6.39 3.99
N ILE A 531 -31.13 -7.50 3.55
CA ILE A 531 -30.50 -8.81 3.66
C ILE A 531 -29.63 -9.02 2.43
N VAL A 532 -28.34 -9.29 2.65
CA VAL A 532 -27.34 -9.47 1.59
C VAL A 532 -26.49 -10.69 1.88
N GLU A 533 -26.15 -11.44 0.84
CA GLU A 533 -25.22 -12.57 0.92
C GLU A 533 -23.80 -12.06 1.28
N ASN A 534 -23.16 -12.70 2.26
CA ASN A 534 -21.86 -12.24 2.75
C ASN A 534 -20.79 -12.24 1.65
N ASP A 535 -20.82 -13.24 0.77
CA ASP A 535 -19.88 -13.39 -0.34
C ASP A 535 -20.03 -12.25 -1.37
N VAL A 536 -21.26 -11.76 -1.58
CA VAL A 536 -21.55 -10.62 -2.46
C VAL A 536 -20.98 -9.33 -1.90
N ILE A 537 -21.06 -9.12 -0.58
CA ILE A 537 -20.45 -7.96 0.09
C ILE A 537 -18.93 -7.99 -0.06
N VAL A 538 -18.32 -9.16 0.21
CA VAL A 538 -16.86 -9.32 0.10
C VAL A 538 -16.39 -9.10 -1.34
N ASP A 539 -17.04 -9.71 -2.33
CA ASP A 539 -16.70 -9.53 -3.75
C ASP A 539 -16.84 -8.07 -4.20
N ALA A 540 -17.89 -7.38 -3.76
CA ALA A 540 -18.07 -5.95 -4.02
C ALA A 540 -16.93 -5.09 -3.44
N LEU A 541 -16.54 -5.34 -2.19
CA LEU A 541 -15.45 -4.62 -1.55
C LEU A 541 -14.09 -4.92 -2.18
N VAL A 542 -13.81 -6.19 -2.53
CA VAL A 542 -12.55 -6.59 -3.16
C VAL A 542 -12.39 -5.94 -4.54
N GLU A 543 -13.45 -5.82 -5.34
CA GLU A 543 -13.35 -5.07 -6.59
C GLU A 543 -13.07 -3.59 -6.36
N GLN A 544 -13.64 -2.97 -5.32
CA GLN A 544 -13.30 -1.57 -4.99
C GLN A 544 -11.86 -1.41 -4.55
N ILE A 545 -11.29 -2.40 -3.84
CA ILE A 545 -9.87 -2.42 -3.48
C ILE A 545 -8.98 -2.50 -4.73
N LYS A 546 -9.33 -3.32 -5.72
CA LYS A 546 -8.55 -3.44 -6.97
C LYS A 546 -8.46 -2.14 -7.78
N GLU A 547 -9.42 -1.24 -7.61
CA GLU A 547 -9.42 0.09 -8.22
C GLU A 547 -8.53 1.11 -7.46
N CYS A 548 -8.05 0.76 -6.26
CA CYS A 548 -7.25 1.64 -5.42
C CYS A 548 -5.75 1.37 -5.64
N GLU A 549 -5.01 2.33 -6.18
CA GLU A 549 -3.57 2.20 -6.44
C GLU A 549 -2.73 2.09 -5.14
N ASN A 550 -3.25 2.62 -4.04
CA ASN A 550 -2.56 2.71 -2.76
C ASN A 550 -2.84 1.51 -1.82
N VAL A 551 -3.68 0.55 -2.24
CA VAL A 551 -4.06 -0.63 -1.45
C VAL A 551 -3.59 -1.89 -2.16
N SER A 552 -2.62 -2.58 -1.56
CA SER A 552 -2.18 -3.90 -2.01
C SER A 552 -2.94 -5.00 -1.26
N MET A 553 -3.42 -6.02 -1.95
CA MET A 553 -4.05 -7.19 -1.32
C MET A 553 -3.22 -8.45 -1.57
N ARG A 554 -2.99 -9.24 -0.52
CA ARG A 554 -2.40 -10.58 -0.61
C ARG A 554 -3.33 -11.59 0.08
N SER A 555 -3.92 -12.47 -0.73
CA SER A 555 -4.78 -13.56 -0.26
C SER A 555 -4.04 -14.88 -0.27
N GLY A 556 -4.41 -15.81 0.62
CA GLY A 556 -3.70 -17.07 0.78
C GLY A 556 -2.35 -16.91 1.46
N THR A 557 -2.19 -15.88 2.29
CA THR A 557 -0.94 -15.57 2.98
C THR A 557 -1.19 -15.47 4.47
N ARG A 558 -0.57 -16.36 5.25
CA ARG A 558 -0.67 -16.34 6.71
C ARG A 558 0.48 -15.57 7.34
N VAL A 559 0.16 -14.79 8.37
CA VAL A 559 1.16 -14.23 9.28
C VAL A 559 1.49 -15.28 10.34
N GLU A 560 2.78 -15.62 10.47
CA GLU A 560 3.26 -16.60 11.44
C GLU A 560 3.57 -15.94 12.79
N LYS A 561 4.14 -14.73 12.77
CA LYS A 561 4.57 -14.03 13.98
C LYS A 561 4.33 -12.53 13.90
N PHE A 562 3.89 -11.97 15.02
CA PHE A 562 3.81 -10.53 15.24
C PHE A 562 4.86 -10.12 16.28
N ALA A 563 5.64 -9.09 15.98
CA ALA A 563 6.52 -8.43 16.93
C ALA A 563 6.00 -7.01 17.14
N ILE A 564 5.19 -6.86 18.20
CA ILE A 564 4.50 -5.63 18.56
C ILE A 564 5.34 -4.94 19.66
N PRO A 565 5.79 -3.69 19.46
CA PRO A 565 6.61 -2.99 20.44
C PRO A 565 5.86 -2.78 21.76
N SER A 566 6.54 -2.95 22.89
CA SER A 566 5.93 -3.04 24.21
C SER A 566 5.75 -1.71 24.96
N ASN A 567 5.91 -0.54 24.33
CA ASN A 567 5.65 0.79 24.93
C ASN A 567 5.59 1.90 23.85
N GLU A 568 5.47 3.18 24.23
CA GLU A 568 5.59 4.40 23.37
C GLU A 568 6.94 4.54 22.61
N SER A 569 7.61 3.43 22.27
CA SER A 569 8.74 3.41 21.34
C SER A 569 8.27 3.81 19.95
N THR A 570 9.15 4.49 19.20
CA THR A 570 8.91 4.81 17.79
C THR A 570 9.03 3.61 16.86
N ASP A 571 9.37 2.42 17.37
CA ASP A 571 9.54 1.19 16.59
C ASP A 571 8.25 0.81 15.86
N LEU A 572 8.40 0.30 14.63
CA LEU A 572 7.29 -0.19 13.80
C LEU A 572 6.86 -1.60 14.24
N VAL A 573 5.62 -1.96 13.94
CA VAL A 573 5.16 -3.35 14.12
C VAL A 573 5.79 -4.21 13.02
N GLU A 574 6.47 -5.29 13.40
CA GLU A 574 7.03 -6.27 12.45
C GLU A 574 6.13 -7.49 12.35
N LEU A 575 5.75 -7.86 11.13
CA LEU A 575 5.02 -9.08 10.81
C LEU A 575 5.97 -10.02 10.05
N THR A 576 6.01 -11.29 10.44
CA THR A 576 6.70 -12.35 9.69
C THR A 576 5.65 -13.24 9.04
N LEU A 577 5.68 -13.32 7.71
CA LEU A 577 4.81 -14.18 6.91
C LEU A 577 5.31 -15.63 6.91
N GLU A 578 4.44 -16.56 6.54
CA GLU A 578 4.76 -18.00 6.49
C GLU A 578 5.88 -18.39 5.50
N ASP A 579 6.17 -17.53 4.51
CA ASP A 579 7.29 -17.69 3.57
C ASP A 579 8.61 -17.09 4.09
N GLY A 580 8.59 -16.53 5.31
CA GLY A 580 9.71 -15.85 5.94
C GLY A 580 9.87 -14.38 5.56
N GLU A 581 9.03 -13.83 4.68
CA GLU A 581 9.03 -12.40 4.34
C GLU A 581 8.68 -11.57 5.58
N LYS A 582 9.44 -10.51 5.81
CA LYS A 582 9.17 -9.56 6.90
C LYS A 582 8.51 -8.30 6.35
N ILE A 583 7.48 -7.85 7.03
CA ILE A 583 6.74 -6.61 6.75
C ILE A 583 6.80 -5.72 7.99
N LEU A 584 7.01 -4.42 7.79
CA LEU A 584 6.93 -3.42 8.84
C LEU A 584 5.71 -2.54 8.62
N THR A 585 5.05 -2.12 9.70
CA THR A 585 3.93 -1.18 9.59
C THR A 585 3.85 -0.17 10.73
N ARG A 586 3.33 1.02 10.41
CA ARG A 586 3.07 2.06 11.42
C ARG A 586 1.80 1.77 12.21
N LEU A 587 0.78 1.19 11.57
CA LEU A 587 -0.51 0.80 12.15
C LEU A 587 -0.88 -0.64 11.74
N LEU A 588 -1.00 -1.54 12.70
CA LEU A 588 -1.57 -2.87 12.51
C LEU A 588 -3.06 -2.86 12.86
N ILE A 589 -3.91 -3.29 11.93
CA ILE A 589 -5.35 -3.41 12.13
C ILE A 589 -5.73 -4.89 12.19
N GLY A 590 -6.21 -5.33 13.36
CA GLY A 590 -6.73 -6.67 13.56
C GLY A 590 -8.20 -6.77 13.15
N ALA A 591 -8.44 -7.46 12.03
CA ALA A 591 -9.76 -7.82 11.51
C ALA A 591 -9.87 -9.34 11.28
N ASP A 592 -9.03 -10.12 11.97
CA ASP A 592 -8.81 -11.57 11.84
C ASP A 592 -9.84 -12.43 12.59
N GLY A 593 -10.93 -11.79 13.06
CA GLY A 593 -12.13 -12.44 13.55
C GLY A 593 -12.07 -12.89 15.01
N ALA A 594 -13.04 -13.74 15.39
CA ALA A 594 -13.28 -14.09 16.80
C ALA A 594 -12.08 -14.74 17.51
N LYS A 595 -11.18 -15.40 16.76
CA LYS A 595 -9.94 -16.02 17.27
C LYS A 595 -8.71 -15.20 16.87
N SER A 596 -8.79 -13.88 17.04
CA SER A 596 -7.75 -12.93 16.65
C SER A 596 -6.41 -13.27 17.31
N GLN A 597 -5.40 -13.57 16.48
CA GLN A 597 -4.03 -13.77 16.92
C GLN A 597 -3.41 -12.45 17.38
N ILE A 598 -3.77 -11.34 16.71
CA ILE A 598 -3.26 -10.00 17.07
C ILE A 598 -3.71 -9.63 18.47
N ARG A 599 -4.97 -9.92 18.83
CA ARG A 599 -5.48 -9.69 20.19
C ARG A 599 -4.72 -10.50 21.24
N GLU A 600 -4.42 -11.77 20.94
CA GLU A 600 -3.65 -12.65 21.83
C GLU A 600 -2.20 -12.18 22.01
N GLU A 601 -1.51 -11.83 20.92
CA GLU A 601 -0.14 -11.29 20.92
C GLU A 601 -0.05 -9.94 21.65
N CYS A 602 -1.12 -9.14 21.59
CA CYS A 602 -1.22 -7.91 22.35
C CYS A 602 -1.55 -8.13 23.83
N ASP A 603 -1.74 -9.36 24.32
CA ASP A 603 -2.19 -9.65 25.69
C ASP A 603 -3.41 -8.80 26.10
N LEU A 604 -4.36 -8.66 25.17
CA LEU A 604 -5.57 -7.90 25.40
C LEU A 604 -6.63 -8.80 26.03
N HIS A 605 -6.91 -8.55 27.31
CA HIS A 605 -7.88 -9.34 28.07
C HIS A 605 -9.28 -9.26 27.46
N THR A 606 -9.88 -10.44 27.27
CA THR A 606 -11.24 -10.61 26.80
C THR A 606 -12.18 -10.99 27.94
N THR A 607 -13.41 -10.50 27.86
CA THR A 607 -14.54 -10.90 28.70
C THR A 607 -15.61 -11.49 27.79
N GLY A 608 -16.24 -12.58 28.21
CA GLY A 608 -17.28 -13.21 27.41
C GLY A 608 -17.88 -14.43 28.09
N TRP A 609 -18.96 -14.95 27.51
CA TRP A 609 -19.60 -16.20 27.92
C TRP A 609 -20.15 -16.94 26.71
N ASP A 610 -20.17 -18.26 26.83
CA ASP A 610 -20.87 -19.14 25.90
C ASP A 610 -22.35 -19.17 26.29
N TYR A 611 -23.25 -18.98 25.33
CA TYR A 611 -24.69 -19.07 25.59
C TYR A 611 -25.16 -20.53 25.70
N HIS A 612 -24.27 -21.50 25.48
CA HIS A 612 -24.56 -22.92 25.33
C HIS A 612 -25.67 -23.18 24.29
N GLN A 613 -25.66 -22.34 23.25
CA GLN A 613 -26.60 -22.34 22.15
C GLN A 613 -25.86 -22.43 20.82
N ARG A 614 -26.54 -22.93 19.79
CA ARG A 614 -26.08 -22.94 18.41
C ARG A 614 -27.14 -22.30 17.52
N ALA A 615 -26.70 -21.58 16.49
CA ALA A 615 -27.57 -21.11 15.43
C ALA A 615 -27.48 -22.05 14.23
N ILE A 616 -28.62 -22.55 13.79
CA ILE A 616 -28.80 -23.23 12.51
C ILE A 616 -29.16 -22.19 11.47
N VAL A 617 -28.48 -22.22 10.32
CA VAL A 617 -28.78 -21.40 9.15
C VAL A 617 -29.10 -22.28 7.96
N ALA A 618 -30.10 -21.89 7.19
CA ALA A 618 -30.53 -22.60 5.99
C ALA A 618 -31.19 -21.65 4.99
N THR A 619 -31.20 -22.04 3.72
CA THR A 619 -31.98 -21.35 2.68
C THR A 619 -33.32 -22.05 2.52
N LEU A 620 -34.41 -21.29 2.60
CA LEU A 620 -35.80 -21.76 2.60
C LEU A 620 -36.48 -21.32 1.31
N LYS A 621 -37.23 -22.23 0.67
CA LYS A 621 -38.14 -21.89 -0.42
C LYS A 621 -39.57 -21.79 0.09
N LEU A 622 -40.22 -20.69 -0.26
CA LEU A 622 -41.58 -20.40 0.15
C LEU A 622 -42.58 -21.09 -0.79
N ARG A 623 -43.76 -21.44 -0.27
CA ARG A 623 -44.84 -22.08 -1.05
C ARG A 623 -45.30 -21.21 -2.22
N ASP A 624 -45.57 -19.94 -1.92
CA ASP A 624 -46.10 -18.97 -2.87
C ASP A 624 -45.13 -17.77 -2.93
N PRO A 625 -44.81 -17.25 -4.13
CA PRO A 625 -44.05 -16.01 -4.24
C PRO A 625 -44.79 -14.86 -3.56
N THR A 626 -44.09 -14.08 -2.75
CA THR A 626 -44.63 -12.89 -2.06
C THR A 626 -43.75 -11.68 -2.32
N ASP A 627 -44.20 -10.48 -1.94
CA ASP A 627 -43.33 -9.28 -1.92
C ASP A 627 -42.13 -9.42 -0.96
N ASN A 628 -42.12 -10.49 -0.15
CA ASN A 628 -41.12 -10.90 0.83
C ASN A 628 -40.22 -9.76 1.35
N ASN A 629 -40.81 -8.87 2.13
CA ASN A 629 -40.14 -7.69 2.68
C ASN A 629 -40.28 -7.59 4.21
N VAL A 630 -40.69 -8.69 4.84
CA VAL A 630 -40.93 -8.79 6.27
C VAL A 630 -39.91 -9.75 6.89
N ALA A 631 -39.19 -9.30 7.90
CA ALA A 631 -38.40 -10.17 8.76
C ALA A 631 -39.29 -10.73 9.87
N TRP A 632 -39.38 -12.06 9.96
CA TRP A 632 -40.20 -12.74 10.95
C TRP A 632 -39.31 -13.28 12.06
N GLN A 633 -39.66 -13.05 13.31
CA GLN A 633 -38.92 -13.61 14.45
C GLN A 633 -39.89 -14.09 15.53
N ARG A 634 -39.74 -15.35 15.92
CA ARG A 634 -40.48 -15.93 17.04
C ARG A 634 -39.49 -16.33 18.12
N PHE A 635 -39.76 -15.96 19.38
CA PHE A 635 -39.02 -16.49 20.52
C PHE A 635 -39.65 -17.82 20.95
N LEU A 636 -38.91 -18.92 20.79
CA LEU A 636 -39.31 -20.23 21.30
C LEU A 636 -38.68 -20.48 22.68
N LYS A 637 -39.19 -21.49 23.38
CA LYS A 637 -38.66 -21.94 24.67
C LYS A 637 -37.13 -22.10 24.71
N ASN A 638 -36.56 -22.67 23.65
CA ASN A 638 -35.14 -23.00 23.58
C ASN A 638 -34.29 -21.93 22.87
N GLY A 639 -34.89 -20.82 22.42
CA GLY A 639 -34.23 -19.74 21.69
C GLY A 639 -35.04 -19.24 20.48
N PRO A 640 -34.62 -18.12 19.86
CA PRO A 640 -35.34 -17.52 18.75
C PRO A 640 -35.19 -18.27 17.42
N ILE A 641 -36.25 -18.28 16.64
CA ILE A 641 -36.27 -18.66 15.21
C ILE A 641 -36.63 -17.43 14.37
N ALA A 642 -35.83 -17.16 13.34
CA ALA A 642 -36.03 -16.03 12.44
C ALA A 642 -36.04 -16.46 10.98
N MET A 643 -36.91 -15.83 10.20
CA MET A 643 -37.03 -15.99 8.74
C MET A 643 -36.82 -14.62 8.09
N LEU A 644 -35.74 -14.49 7.34
CA LEU A 644 -35.27 -13.24 6.74
C LEU A 644 -35.46 -13.28 5.22
N PRO A 645 -35.97 -12.22 4.59
CA PRO A 645 -36.27 -12.27 3.16
C PRO A 645 -35.00 -12.28 2.29
N LEU A 646 -34.96 -13.10 1.22
CA LEU A 646 -33.86 -13.14 0.23
C LEU A 646 -34.31 -12.78 -1.18
N SER A 647 -35.51 -13.19 -1.55
CA SER A 647 -36.21 -12.83 -2.78
C SER A 647 -37.69 -13.12 -2.62
N ASN A 648 -38.50 -12.91 -3.66
CA ASN A 648 -39.93 -13.21 -3.61
C ASN A 648 -40.23 -14.68 -3.28
N GLU A 649 -39.30 -15.60 -3.57
CA GLU A 649 -39.47 -17.05 -3.42
C GLU A 649 -38.62 -17.66 -2.31
N TYR A 650 -37.59 -16.96 -1.84
CA TYR A 650 -36.61 -17.51 -0.89
C TYR A 650 -36.45 -16.65 0.36
N SER A 651 -36.20 -17.32 1.49
CA SER A 651 -35.86 -16.70 2.76
C SER A 651 -34.69 -17.41 3.43
N SER A 652 -33.93 -16.73 4.29
CA SER A 652 -32.90 -17.31 5.12
C SER A 652 -33.45 -17.63 6.51
N LEU A 653 -33.13 -18.82 7.01
CA LEU A 653 -33.41 -19.25 8.38
C LEU A 653 -32.26 -18.86 9.29
N VAL A 654 -32.57 -18.37 10.49
CA VAL A 654 -31.65 -18.34 11.63
C VAL A 654 -32.38 -18.90 12.85
N TRP A 655 -32.06 -20.13 13.25
CA TRP A 655 -32.68 -20.80 14.40
C TRP A 655 -31.65 -21.01 15.51
N SER A 656 -31.73 -20.17 16.54
CA SER A 656 -30.92 -20.31 17.75
C SER A 656 -31.60 -21.27 18.72
N THR A 657 -30.90 -22.33 19.12
CA THR A 657 -31.44 -23.33 20.05
C THR A 657 -30.33 -23.97 20.88
N SER A 658 -30.69 -24.81 21.87
CA SER A 658 -29.73 -25.56 22.69
C SER A 658 -28.83 -26.48 21.85
N VAL A 659 -27.65 -26.81 22.37
CA VAL A 659 -26.69 -27.71 21.67
C VAL A 659 -27.33 -29.06 21.32
N SER A 660 -28.10 -29.67 22.23
CA SER A 660 -28.76 -30.96 22.01
C SER A 660 -29.84 -30.88 20.93
N GLU A 661 -30.66 -29.83 20.96
CA GLU A 661 -31.72 -29.65 19.97
C GLU A 661 -31.15 -29.30 18.60
N SER A 662 -30.10 -28.48 18.54
CA SER A 662 -29.42 -28.19 17.28
C SER A 662 -28.85 -29.46 16.64
N LYS A 663 -28.31 -30.38 17.45
CA LYS A 663 -27.81 -31.66 16.96
C LYS A 663 -28.95 -32.51 16.38
N ARG A 664 -30.06 -32.64 17.11
CA ARG A 664 -31.27 -33.34 16.63
C ARG A 664 -31.76 -32.79 15.30
N LEU A 665 -31.91 -31.46 15.20
CA LEU A 665 -32.42 -30.79 13.99
C LEU A 665 -31.48 -30.94 12.78
N MET A 666 -30.16 -30.93 12.99
CA MET A 666 -29.17 -31.15 11.91
C MET A 666 -29.11 -32.59 11.40
N GLU A 667 -29.59 -33.55 12.19
CA GLU A 667 -29.65 -34.99 11.86
C GLU A 667 -30.95 -35.39 11.13
N LEU A 668 -32.00 -34.56 11.17
CA LEU A 668 -33.26 -34.80 10.44
C LEU A 668 -33.04 -34.80 8.92
N ASP A 669 -33.83 -35.56 8.16
CA ASP A 669 -33.91 -35.35 6.70
C ASP A 669 -34.58 -34.00 6.37
N ASP A 670 -34.49 -33.57 5.11
CA ASP A 670 -34.96 -32.25 4.69
C ASP A 670 -36.48 -32.08 4.84
N ASP A 671 -37.27 -33.16 4.67
CA ASP A 671 -38.72 -33.13 4.83
C ASP A 671 -39.12 -32.97 6.30
N CYS A 672 -38.53 -33.77 7.19
CA CYS A 672 -38.74 -33.66 8.63
C CYS A 672 -38.28 -32.30 9.17
N PHE A 673 -37.17 -31.76 8.66
CA PHE A 673 -36.66 -30.47 9.08
C PHE A 673 -37.55 -29.31 8.61
N LYS A 674 -38.05 -29.37 7.37
CA LYS A 674 -39.08 -28.45 6.83
C LYS A 674 -40.33 -28.44 7.71
N ASP A 675 -40.83 -29.62 8.09
CA ASP A 675 -42.02 -29.73 8.94
C ASP A 675 -41.76 -29.12 10.32
N ALA A 676 -40.59 -29.37 10.92
CA ALA A 676 -40.18 -28.75 12.18
C ALA A 676 -40.11 -27.21 12.10
N ILE A 677 -39.64 -26.64 10.97
CA ILE A 677 -39.62 -25.18 10.77
C ILE A 677 -41.05 -24.62 10.71
N ASN A 678 -41.92 -25.24 9.90
CA ASN A 678 -43.30 -24.78 9.76
C ASN A 678 -44.04 -24.88 11.10
N GLU A 679 -43.88 -25.98 11.83
CA GLU A 679 -44.43 -26.17 13.17
C GLU A 679 -43.91 -25.10 14.15
N ALA A 680 -42.59 -24.84 14.14
CA ALA A 680 -41.97 -23.83 14.99
C ALA A 680 -42.55 -22.43 14.76
N PHE A 681 -42.92 -22.06 13.53
CA PHE A 681 -43.56 -20.76 13.27
C PHE A 681 -45.08 -20.76 13.49
N TRP A 682 -45.77 -21.86 13.21
CA TRP A 682 -47.25 -21.89 13.10
C TRP A 682 -47.97 -22.51 14.30
N SER A 683 -47.29 -23.33 15.12
CA SER A 683 -47.92 -24.03 16.25
C SER A 683 -48.43 -23.06 17.33
N ASN A 684 -49.64 -23.32 17.84
CA ASN A 684 -50.30 -22.61 18.93
C ASN A 684 -50.44 -23.46 20.21
N GLU A 685 -49.82 -24.65 20.27
CA GLU A 685 -50.15 -25.68 21.28
C GLU A 685 -49.69 -25.35 22.72
N ASN A 686 -48.90 -24.31 22.94
CA ASN A 686 -48.23 -24.04 24.23
C ASN A 686 -48.59 -22.68 24.86
N ARG A 687 -49.87 -22.31 24.80
CA ARG A 687 -50.38 -21.09 25.44
C ARG A 687 -50.38 -21.23 26.97
N ASP A 688 -49.88 -20.22 27.67
CA ASP A 688 -49.98 -20.12 29.12
C ASP A 688 -51.18 -19.23 29.50
N ASP A 689 -52.16 -19.81 30.20
CA ASP A 689 -53.38 -19.12 30.64
C ASP A 689 -53.07 -17.93 31.57
N ALA A 690 -52.00 -17.99 32.37
CA ALA A 690 -51.60 -16.88 33.24
C ALA A 690 -51.05 -15.69 32.43
N ALA A 691 -50.31 -15.95 31.35
CA ALA A 691 -49.77 -14.91 30.48
C ALA A 691 -50.89 -14.18 29.70
N GLN A 692 -51.93 -14.92 29.27
CA GLN A 692 -53.09 -14.35 28.58
C GLN A 692 -53.93 -13.44 29.50
N ASN A 693 -54.21 -13.90 30.72
CA ASN A 693 -54.94 -13.09 31.71
C ASN A 693 -54.19 -11.78 32.07
N LEU A 694 -52.87 -11.83 32.16
CA LEU A 694 -52.04 -10.63 32.38
C LEU A 694 -52.09 -9.68 31.17
N LEU A 695 -52.04 -10.21 29.95
CA LEU A 695 -52.13 -9.42 28.72
C LEU A 695 -53.50 -8.72 28.60
N GLU A 696 -54.59 -9.38 28.98
CA GLU A 696 -55.92 -8.76 29.06
C GLU A 696 -55.98 -7.64 30.12
N THR A 697 -55.42 -7.88 31.30
CA THR A 697 -55.35 -6.87 32.39
C THR A 697 -54.54 -5.65 31.97
N LEU A 698 -53.41 -5.84 31.28
CA LEU A 698 -52.58 -4.76 30.78
C LEU A 698 -53.25 -3.98 29.67
N ASN A 699 -53.91 -4.66 28.73
CA ASN A 699 -54.69 -4.00 27.69
C ASN A 699 -55.81 -3.12 28.29
N GLN A 700 -56.41 -3.53 29.40
CA GLN A 700 -57.36 -2.70 30.14
C GLN A 700 -56.67 -1.47 30.76
N ILE A 701 -55.52 -1.64 31.42
CA ILE A 701 -54.75 -0.52 32.02
C ILE A 701 -54.30 0.49 30.94
N ILE A 702 -53.75 0.02 29.82
CA ILE A 702 -53.30 0.86 28.69
C ILE A 702 -54.49 1.63 28.11
N SER A 703 -55.64 0.99 27.95
CA SER A 703 -56.85 1.66 27.47
C SER A 703 -57.37 2.73 28.44
N ASN A 704 -57.24 2.52 29.75
CA ASN A 704 -57.61 3.49 30.78
C ASN A 704 -56.66 4.69 30.83
N LEU A 705 -55.43 4.55 30.32
CA LEU A 705 -54.44 5.63 30.20
C LEU A 705 -54.59 6.46 28.92
N GLY A 706 -55.64 6.23 28.12
CA GLY A 706 -55.92 6.98 26.89
C GLY A 706 -55.02 6.61 25.71
N VAL A 707 -54.30 5.49 25.80
CA VAL A 707 -53.47 4.95 24.72
C VAL A 707 -54.32 3.98 23.90
N ASN A 708 -54.34 4.15 22.57
CA ASN A 708 -55.10 3.29 21.66
C ASN A 708 -54.68 1.82 21.83
N LYS A 709 -55.65 0.90 21.80
CA LYS A 709 -55.35 -0.55 21.82
C LYS A 709 -54.37 -0.89 20.69
N PRO A 710 -53.28 -1.64 20.97
CA PRO A 710 -52.37 -2.09 19.92
C PRO A 710 -53.16 -2.94 18.92
N SER A 711 -53.26 -2.47 17.68
CA SER A 711 -54.12 -3.05 16.64
C SER A 711 -53.40 -4.08 15.77
N SER A 712 -52.25 -4.62 16.21
CA SER A 712 -51.47 -5.55 15.40
C SER A 712 -52.09 -6.95 15.42
N THR A 713 -52.82 -7.30 14.38
CA THR A 713 -53.18 -8.70 14.10
C THR A 713 -51.92 -9.49 13.78
N ARG A 714 -51.67 -10.60 14.48
CA ARG A 714 -50.56 -11.51 14.18
C ARG A 714 -50.74 -12.10 12.78
N ILE A 715 -49.75 -11.92 11.91
CA ILE A 715 -49.73 -12.50 10.57
C ILE A 715 -48.65 -13.58 10.60
N LEU A 716 -48.97 -14.80 10.16
CA LEU A 716 -47.99 -15.88 10.14
C LEU A 716 -47.06 -15.74 8.92
N PRO A 717 -45.78 -16.15 9.06
CA PRO A 717 -44.87 -16.20 7.92
C PRO A 717 -45.35 -17.21 6.86
N PRO A 718 -44.97 -17.04 5.58
CA PRO A 718 -45.27 -18.01 4.54
C PRO A 718 -44.75 -19.41 4.87
N SER A 719 -45.46 -20.45 4.46
CA SER A 719 -45.01 -21.84 4.69
C SER A 719 -43.82 -22.18 3.82
N VAL A 720 -42.89 -22.93 4.38
CA VAL A 720 -41.71 -23.48 3.70
C VAL A 720 -42.08 -24.79 3.01
N ILE A 721 -41.66 -24.94 1.74
CA ILE A 721 -41.89 -26.17 0.95
C ILE A 721 -40.61 -26.95 0.66
N GLU A 722 -39.45 -26.30 0.73
CA GLU A 722 -38.15 -26.90 0.42
C GLU A 722 -37.08 -26.22 1.28
N VAL A 723 -36.12 -27.01 1.76
CA VAL A 723 -34.97 -26.53 2.50
C VAL A 723 -33.72 -26.92 1.71
N ASN A 724 -32.88 -25.93 1.44
CA ASN A 724 -31.59 -26.15 0.78
C ASN A 724 -30.48 -26.29 1.84
N GLN A 725 -29.23 -26.12 1.43
CA GLN A 725 -28.05 -26.27 2.28
C GLN A 725 -28.25 -25.69 3.71
N ARG A 726 -27.81 -26.45 4.73
CA ARG A 726 -27.93 -26.09 6.15
C ARG A 726 -26.60 -26.20 6.88
N ALA A 727 -26.36 -25.31 7.85
CA ALA A 727 -25.16 -25.31 8.68
C ALA A 727 -25.50 -24.88 10.12
N SER A 728 -24.63 -25.22 11.08
CA SER A 728 -24.81 -24.84 12.48
C SER A 728 -23.51 -24.31 13.09
N PHE A 729 -23.57 -23.21 13.83
CA PHE A 729 -22.41 -22.61 14.51
C PHE A 729 -22.71 -22.22 15.97
N PRO A 730 -21.69 -22.25 16.87
CA PRO A 730 -21.89 -21.94 18.28
C PRO A 730 -22.12 -20.44 18.51
N LEU A 731 -22.94 -20.12 19.51
CA LEU A 731 -23.27 -18.75 19.90
C LEU A 731 -22.58 -18.38 21.21
N GLY A 732 -22.01 -17.18 21.23
CA GLY A 732 -21.30 -16.68 22.40
C GLY A 732 -20.93 -15.23 22.23
N VAL A 733 -20.74 -14.54 23.34
CA VAL A 733 -20.27 -13.16 23.35
C VAL A 733 -18.79 -13.14 23.70
N THR A 734 -18.06 -12.21 23.11
CA THR A 734 -16.66 -11.94 23.45
C THR A 734 -16.44 -10.45 23.26
N HIS A 735 -15.77 -9.80 24.18
CA HIS A 735 -15.48 -8.39 24.12
C HIS A 735 -14.11 -8.13 24.73
N THR A 736 -13.29 -7.35 24.05
CA THR A 736 -11.95 -7.01 24.52
C THR A 736 -12.01 -5.73 25.34
N THR A 737 -11.35 -5.71 26.51
CA THR A 737 -11.35 -4.55 27.42
C THR A 737 -10.75 -3.29 26.78
N HIS A 738 -9.76 -3.47 25.90
CA HIS A 738 -9.20 -2.42 25.06
C HIS A 738 -9.25 -2.86 23.60
N TYR A 739 -9.59 -1.94 22.71
CA TYR A 739 -9.59 -2.12 21.28
C TYR A 739 -8.26 -1.68 20.67
N VAL A 740 -7.48 -0.86 21.37
CA VAL A 740 -6.25 -0.28 20.84
C VAL A 740 -5.04 -0.45 21.76
N LYS A 741 -3.87 -0.52 21.13
CA LYS A 741 -2.55 -0.31 21.74
C LYS A 741 -1.77 0.67 20.87
N PRO A 742 -0.62 1.21 21.32
CA PRO A 742 0.25 1.95 20.43
C PRO A 742 0.48 1.16 19.13
N ARG A 743 0.17 1.78 17.99
CA ARG A 743 0.27 1.18 16.63
C ARG A 743 -0.66 0.00 16.34
N VAL A 744 -1.62 -0.34 17.19
CA VAL A 744 -2.55 -1.47 16.96
C VAL A 744 -4.00 -1.04 17.19
N ALA A 745 -4.90 -1.41 16.27
CA ALA A 745 -6.34 -1.26 16.45
C ALA A 745 -7.08 -2.55 16.08
N LEU A 746 -8.01 -2.99 16.91
CA LEU A 746 -8.89 -4.13 16.65
C LEU A 746 -10.25 -3.64 16.17
N ILE A 747 -10.81 -4.29 15.15
CA ILE A 747 -12.15 -3.97 14.60
C ILE A 747 -13.01 -5.24 14.42
N GLY A 748 -14.33 -5.09 14.49
CA GLY A 748 -15.30 -6.18 14.33
C GLY A 748 -15.06 -7.33 15.31
N ASP A 749 -15.25 -8.56 14.84
CA ASP A 749 -15.13 -9.80 15.64
C ASP A 749 -13.76 -9.97 16.33
N ALA A 750 -12.71 -9.28 15.89
CA ALA A 750 -11.43 -9.26 16.58
C ALA A 750 -11.51 -8.50 17.92
N ALA A 751 -12.28 -7.42 17.97
CA ALA A 751 -12.51 -6.63 19.17
C ALA A 751 -13.72 -7.14 19.98
N HIS A 752 -14.84 -7.40 19.32
CA HIS A 752 -16.10 -7.79 19.94
C HIS A 752 -16.92 -8.72 19.03
N ARG A 753 -17.45 -9.79 19.61
CA ARG A 753 -18.38 -10.73 18.98
C ARG A 753 -19.65 -10.77 19.80
N ILE A 754 -20.81 -10.65 19.16
CA ILE A 754 -22.11 -10.64 19.83
C ILE A 754 -23.02 -11.76 19.34
N HIS A 755 -24.07 -12.07 20.11
CA HIS A 755 -25.11 -12.99 19.66
C HIS A 755 -25.76 -12.43 18.38
N PRO A 756 -26.09 -13.26 17.38
CA PRO A 756 -26.73 -12.82 16.12
C PRO A 756 -28.16 -12.27 16.29
N LEU A 757 -28.62 -12.11 17.54
CA LEU A 757 -29.93 -11.53 17.84
C LEU A 757 -29.95 -10.10 17.30
N ALA A 758 -31.02 -9.71 16.62
CA ALA A 758 -31.18 -8.40 15.99
C ALA A 758 -30.19 -8.06 14.85
N GLY A 759 -29.36 -9.02 14.40
CA GLY A 759 -28.52 -8.85 13.21
C GLY A 759 -27.40 -7.80 13.33
N GLN A 760 -27.00 -7.42 14.54
CA GLN A 760 -26.14 -6.26 14.77
C GLN A 760 -24.63 -6.51 14.59
N GLY A 761 -24.17 -7.77 14.58
CA GLY A 761 -22.74 -8.10 14.65
C GLY A 761 -21.87 -7.42 13.59
N VAL A 762 -22.18 -7.64 12.30
CA VAL A 762 -21.41 -7.01 11.21
C VAL A 762 -21.59 -5.49 11.16
N ASN A 763 -22.77 -4.98 11.53
CA ASN A 763 -23.05 -3.54 11.56
C ASN A 763 -22.18 -2.82 12.59
N LEU A 764 -21.96 -3.42 13.76
CA LEU A 764 -21.01 -2.89 14.73
C LEU A 764 -19.57 -2.87 14.18
N GLY A 765 -19.17 -3.89 13.42
CA GLY A 765 -17.88 -3.94 12.73
C GLY A 765 -17.72 -2.86 11.66
N PHE A 766 -18.74 -2.61 10.84
CA PHE A 766 -18.74 -1.49 9.90
C PHE A 766 -18.74 -0.13 10.62
N GLY A 767 -19.44 -0.02 11.74
CA GLY A 767 -19.35 1.13 12.62
C GLY A 767 -17.92 1.36 13.14
N ASP A 768 -17.18 0.29 13.44
CA ASP A 768 -15.76 0.41 13.81
C ASP A 768 -14.93 0.98 12.67
N VAL A 769 -15.11 0.47 11.44
CA VAL A 769 -14.41 0.98 10.25
C VAL A 769 -14.66 2.47 10.06
N ARG A 770 -15.93 2.89 10.07
CA ARG A 770 -16.31 4.30 9.88
C ARG A 770 -15.63 5.21 10.90
N VAL A 771 -15.81 4.93 12.19
CA VAL A 771 -15.27 5.78 13.27
C VAL A 771 -13.74 5.76 13.30
N LEU A 772 -13.12 4.62 12.99
CA LEU A 772 -11.66 4.54 12.91
C LEU A 772 -11.14 5.42 11.77
N ILE A 773 -11.72 5.30 10.58
CA ILE A 773 -11.34 6.08 9.40
C ILE A 773 -11.57 7.59 9.62
N ASP A 774 -12.66 7.97 10.30
CA ASP A 774 -12.95 9.35 10.66
C ASP A 774 -11.85 9.94 11.57
N HIS A 775 -11.51 9.25 12.67
CA HIS A 775 -10.46 9.71 13.60
C HIS A 775 -9.06 9.72 12.96
N LEU A 776 -8.74 8.74 12.11
CA LEU A 776 -7.47 8.72 11.37
C LEU A 776 -7.41 9.86 10.33
N SER A 777 -8.51 10.12 9.62
CA SER A 777 -8.60 11.23 8.65
C SER A 777 -8.45 12.58 9.32
N GLU A 778 -9.09 12.79 10.47
CA GLU A 778 -8.93 14.00 11.28
C GLU A 778 -7.48 14.17 11.74
N SER A 779 -6.83 13.08 12.14
CA SER A 779 -5.42 13.10 12.58
C SER A 779 -4.49 13.52 11.45
N VAL A 780 -4.67 12.94 10.26
CA VAL A 780 -3.87 13.24 9.07
C VAL A 780 -4.12 14.68 8.60
N TYR A 781 -5.38 15.13 8.60
CA TYR A 781 -5.74 16.51 8.28
C TYR A 781 -5.05 17.52 9.22
N ASN A 782 -4.97 17.18 10.50
CA ASN A 782 -4.30 18.00 11.51
C ASN A 782 -2.76 17.86 11.53
N GLY A 783 -2.17 17.09 10.59
CA GLY A 783 -0.72 16.88 10.49
C GLY A 783 -0.12 16.02 11.59
N SER A 784 -0.93 15.22 12.28
CA SER A 784 -0.47 14.27 13.30
C SER A 784 0.21 13.05 12.67
N GLU A 785 1.14 12.42 13.38
CA GLU A 785 1.74 11.16 12.92
C GLU A 785 0.66 10.07 12.84
N LEU A 786 0.72 9.23 11.79
CA LEU A 786 -0.19 8.10 11.63
C LEU A 786 0.47 6.79 12.15
N PRO A 787 -0.19 6.04 13.05
CA PRO A 787 -1.37 6.41 13.83
C PRO A 787 -0.97 7.22 15.08
N ASP A 788 -1.72 8.27 15.40
CA ASP A 788 -1.60 8.93 16.69
C ASP A 788 -2.37 8.12 17.73
N TYR A 789 -1.72 7.79 18.85
CA TYR A 789 -2.32 6.94 19.87
C TYR A 789 -3.53 7.61 20.53
N LYS A 790 -3.57 8.95 20.64
CA LYS A 790 -4.75 9.63 21.21
C LYS A 790 -5.97 9.48 20.31
N SER A 791 -5.79 9.55 18.99
CA SER A 791 -6.88 9.30 18.05
C SER A 791 -7.38 7.85 18.09
N LEU A 792 -6.48 6.88 18.27
CA LEU A 792 -6.87 5.48 18.53
C LEU A 792 -7.68 5.34 19.83
N LEU A 793 -7.32 6.05 20.90
CA LEU A 793 -8.08 6.05 22.15
C LEU A 793 -9.45 6.72 22.02
N LYS A 794 -9.58 7.77 21.20
CA LYS A 794 -10.88 8.37 20.87
C LYS A 794 -11.76 7.36 20.13
N TYR A 795 -11.18 6.67 19.14
CA TYR A 795 -11.85 5.58 18.44
C TYR A 795 -12.36 4.50 19.41
N GLU A 796 -11.51 4.00 20.32
CA GLU A 796 -11.91 3.01 21.33
C GLU A 796 -13.08 3.53 22.18
N THR A 797 -12.97 4.76 22.67
CA THR A 797 -13.99 5.39 23.53
C THR A 797 -15.33 5.50 22.82
N ASP A 798 -15.35 6.02 21.60
CA ASP A 798 -16.58 6.21 20.84
C ASP A 798 -17.21 4.87 20.45
N ARG A 799 -16.39 3.87 20.08
CA ARG A 799 -16.91 2.54 19.75
C ARG A 799 -17.43 1.79 20.95
N GLN A 800 -16.74 1.80 22.09
CA GLN A 800 -17.23 1.15 23.31
C GLN A 800 -18.56 1.74 23.79
N ARG A 801 -18.77 3.06 23.64
CA ARG A 801 -20.05 3.74 23.95
C ARG A 801 -21.23 3.20 23.13
N HIS A 802 -20.99 2.66 21.94
CA HIS A 802 -22.04 2.06 21.11
C HIS A 802 -22.12 0.54 21.26
N VAL A 803 -20.97 -0.14 21.36
CA VAL A 803 -20.90 -1.62 21.42
C VAL A 803 -21.38 -2.15 22.76
N LEU A 804 -20.94 -1.58 23.89
CA LEU A 804 -21.27 -2.11 25.22
C LEU A 804 -22.78 -2.08 25.53
N PRO A 805 -23.52 -0.98 25.27
CA PRO A 805 -24.97 -0.98 25.45
C PRO A 805 -25.67 -2.00 24.56
N THR A 806 -25.18 -2.21 23.32
CA THR A 806 -25.74 -3.19 22.40
C THR A 806 -25.50 -4.62 22.89
N ILE A 807 -24.30 -4.92 23.41
CA ILE A 807 -24.01 -6.21 24.07
C ILE A 807 -24.96 -6.44 25.24
N ALA A 808 -25.09 -5.45 26.13
CA ALA A 808 -25.95 -5.55 27.32
C ALA A 808 -27.42 -5.76 26.93
N LEU A 809 -27.91 -5.03 25.92
CA LEU A 809 -29.26 -5.16 25.41
C LEU A 809 -29.50 -6.55 24.81
N VAL A 810 -28.59 -7.03 23.96
CA VAL A 810 -28.70 -8.34 23.31
C VAL A 810 -28.63 -9.48 24.33
N ASP A 811 -27.73 -9.40 25.31
CA ASP A 811 -27.65 -10.39 26.39
C ASP A 811 -28.89 -10.37 27.28
N PHE A 812 -29.37 -9.17 27.65
CA PHE A 812 -30.61 -9.01 28.39
C PHE A 812 -31.78 -9.66 27.65
N LEU A 813 -31.96 -9.35 26.36
CA LEU A 813 -33.01 -9.97 25.55
C LEU A 813 -32.82 -11.48 25.46
N ASN A 814 -31.62 -11.99 25.20
CA ASN A 814 -31.40 -13.43 25.09
C ASN A 814 -31.72 -14.16 26.40
N ARG A 815 -31.24 -13.67 27.54
CA ARG A 815 -31.53 -14.25 28.87
C ARG A 815 -32.99 -14.12 29.22
N LEU A 816 -33.58 -12.95 28.93
CA LEU A 816 -34.98 -12.69 29.15
C LEU A 816 -35.77 -13.77 28.42
N TYR A 817 -35.60 -13.98 27.11
CA TYR A 817 -36.37 -14.94 26.33
C TYR A 817 -35.96 -16.42 26.48
N SER A 818 -34.77 -16.73 27.00
CA SER A 818 -34.32 -18.12 27.20
C SER A 818 -34.68 -18.72 28.57
N THR A 819 -35.33 -17.96 29.45
CA THR A 819 -35.69 -18.43 30.81
C THR A 819 -37.11 -19.02 30.83
N ASP A 820 -37.39 -20.05 31.61
CA ASP A 820 -38.75 -20.65 31.76
C ASP A 820 -39.47 -20.24 33.05
N PHE A 821 -38.89 -19.32 33.81
CA PHE A 821 -39.41 -18.85 35.09
C PHE A 821 -40.63 -17.95 34.88
N ALA A 822 -41.78 -18.31 35.46
CA ALA A 822 -43.07 -17.65 35.20
C ALA A 822 -43.06 -16.11 35.38
N PRO A 823 -42.43 -15.52 36.41
CA PRO A 823 -42.27 -14.06 36.50
C PRO A 823 -41.53 -13.42 35.32
N SER A 824 -40.54 -14.12 34.74
CA SER A 824 -39.81 -13.65 33.56
C SER A 824 -40.65 -13.75 32.29
N VAL A 825 -41.55 -14.73 32.19
CA VAL A 825 -42.53 -14.86 31.10
C VAL A 825 -43.55 -13.71 31.18
N LEU A 826 -44.06 -13.40 32.38
CA LEU A 826 -44.97 -12.27 32.58
C LEU A 826 -44.30 -10.92 32.30
N ALA A 827 -43.04 -10.74 32.70
CA ALA A 827 -42.26 -9.54 32.39
C ALA A 827 -42.01 -9.37 30.88
N ARG A 828 -41.82 -10.47 30.12
CA ARG A 828 -41.72 -10.45 28.65
C ARG A 828 -43.00 -9.99 28.01
N THR A 829 -44.13 -10.61 28.37
CA THR A 829 -45.45 -10.26 27.86
C THR A 829 -45.76 -8.78 28.17
N PHE A 830 -45.45 -8.33 29.39
CA PHE A 830 -45.55 -6.91 29.77
C PHE A 830 -44.65 -6.01 28.90
N GLY A 831 -43.38 -6.37 28.73
CA GLY A 831 -42.42 -5.60 27.95
C GLY A 831 -42.81 -5.49 26.48
N LEU A 832 -43.22 -6.60 25.86
CA LEU A 832 -43.65 -6.62 24.46
C LEU A 832 -44.88 -5.74 24.23
N THR A 833 -45.90 -5.89 25.08
CA THR A 833 -47.12 -5.10 25.00
C THR A 833 -46.88 -3.61 25.30
N SER A 834 -45.98 -3.29 26.23
CA SER A 834 -45.64 -1.90 26.57
C SER A 834 -44.87 -1.19 25.46
N VAL A 835 -43.92 -1.87 24.81
CA VAL A 835 -43.17 -1.30 23.66
C VAL A 835 -44.08 -1.10 22.46
N GLU A 836 -45.01 -2.02 22.18
CA GLU A 836 -45.98 -1.85 21.08
C GLU A 836 -46.98 -0.72 21.36
N ALA A 837 -47.37 -0.51 22.62
CA ALA A 837 -48.32 0.54 22.99
C ALA A 837 -47.68 1.95 23.08
N LEU A 838 -46.36 2.05 23.28
CA LEU A 838 -45.63 3.31 23.45
C LEU A 838 -44.79 3.64 22.21
N GLU A 839 -45.39 4.38 21.27
CA GLU A 839 -44.74 4.80 20.01
C GLU A 839 -43.36 5.49 20.20
N PRO A 840 -43.12 6.36 21.20
CA PRO A 840 -41.80 6.95 21.42
C PRO A 840 -40.71 5.92 21.79
N VAL A 841 -41.08 4.89 22.55
CA VAL A 841 -40.16 3.82 22.96
C VAL A 841 -39.82 2.94 21.75
N LYS A 842 -40.83 2.63 20.94
CA LYS A 842 -40.67 1.88 19.68
C LYS A 842 -39.75 2.61 18.68
N LYS A 843 -39.89 3.93 18.55
CA LYS A 843 -38.99 4.77 17.73
C LYS A 843 -37.55 4.73 18.23
N LEU A 844 -37.31 4.82 19.54
CA LEU A 844 -35.96 4.72 20.11
C LEU A 844 -35.29 3.38 19.79
N PHE A 845 -36.03 2.26 19.91
CA PHE A 845 -35.49 0.94 19.54
C PHE A 845 -35.17 0.84 18.05
N MET A 846 -35.99 1.42 17.17
CA MET A 846 -35.74 1.44 15.74
C MET A 846 -34.54 2.32 15.36
N GLU A 847 -34.43 3.53 15.94
CA GLU A 847 -33.29 4.42 15.71
C GLU A 847 -31.98 3.78 16.16
N HIS A 848 -31.97 3.05 17.28
CA HIS A 848 -30.79 2.32 17.74
C HIS A 848 -30.44 1.12 16.85
N ALA A 849 -31.43 0.48 16.22
CA ALA A 849 -31.19 -0.66 15.33
C ALA A 849 -30.75 -0.26 13.90
N MET A 850 -31.08 0.96 13.48
CA MET A 850 -30.78 1.51 12.15
C MET A 850 -29.44 2.27 12.08
N ASN A 851 -28.91 2.69 13.24
CA ASN A 851 -27.62 3.39 13.40
C ASN A 851 -26.50 2.41 13.78
#